data_AF-A0A1H9R1C4-F1
#
_entry.id   AF-A0A1H9R1C4-F1
#
_cell.length_a   1.000
_cell.length_b   1.000
_cell.length_c   1.000
_cell.angle_alpha   90.00
_cell.angle_beta   90.00
_cell.angle_gamma   90.00
#
_symmetry.space_group_name_H-M   'P 1'
#
loop_
_entity.id
_entity.type
_entity.pdbx_description
1 polymer ?
#
loop_
_entity_poly.entity_id
_entity_poly.type
_entity_poly.pdbx_seq_one_letter_code
_entity_poly.pdbx_strand_id
1 'polypeptide(L)'
;MISFDDKLQPLLGKKSADALETGLGLTTVGDLLRHYPRRYDERGKLTDIRSLEIDEHVTVQAEVRKCQKRQMKARRGQMTEAVITDGTSELHLVFFGKPAFVAEQELLPGTRALFAGKVGRYRQNLQLVHPAFEVLTAEQDGSSFLQAFLPVYPASQHINTWNIANCVKQLLEIWDGVPEDPLPADFREEQGLIGLEDALRAIHRPESWAQISVAQLRLKWDEALAVQLALAQRRKASTARPAPACARRSGGILDAFDARLPFTLTAGQVEVGEQVASDLESTVPMNRLLQGEVGSGKAQPLDSLVLTPTGFIKMGEVRVGDEVIAPNGEITVVTGVFPQGERDVYRVVLSDGRSVESDLEHLWAVNTTVRRDRGNPLKVLTLREIRDDLTTGNKSSKWYLPVLEAPELDCVTDRPLDPYALGLLIGDGSLLNGRVMFTSADPELLVELMAALPKGAHLVKPEWANEYDWFVNGCRKGTNPVLDALRALGVYGHRARDKFLPENYMVAPVKVRHALLQGLLDTDGTLDHDQGSNVTFLSASPRLADQVSWLAESLGGTGRVRPVEKMGNTYHLVSLRLPNEFPPFRLTRKAELVKERTKYEKPVRAIRAVEFVGRKPVQCISVAHPDQLYVTDHFIVTHNTMVALRAMLQAVDAGRQSAMLAPTEVLAAQHARSLTEMLGDLAQAGQLGGAEDATRVTLLTGSMNTAQRRQALLDIVTGEAGIVVGTHAIIQEKVEFHSLGLVVVDEQHRFGVEQRAALSARGERENPHVLVMTATPIPRTVAMTVYGDLEVSALRELPGGRSPIKTSVVPVREKPTWLDRAFARVREEVAKGHQAYFVCPRIGDEEPAKSDDEDKRPALSVIDVATMLAQGPLRGLRIEILHGRMPPDEKDAVMRAFAANEVHVLVATTVIEVGVNVPNATVMAIMDADRFGVSQLHQLRGRVGRGSAPGLCLLVTEMPEMTATMERLRAVESTLDGFELAQLDLELRREGDILGAAQSGRRSGLKMLSLLRDEDIIADARTAAQQVVDADPDLEQHPGLAGMVATLLTEERAEYLEKT
;
A
#
# COMPACT_ATOMS: atom_id res chain seq x y z
N MET A 1 -14.19 54.11 -20.30
CA MET A 1 -14.14 52.99 -19.33
C MET A 1 -14.58 51.74 -20.05
N ILE A 2 -13.60 50.98 -20.52
CA ILE A 2 -13.80 49.67 -21.17
C ILE A 2 -13.87 48.62 -20.05
N SER A 3 -14.98 47.88 -19.97
CA SER A 3 -15.18 46.80 -18.99
C SER A 3 -14.58 45.48 -19.46
N PHE A 4 -14.39 44.52 -18.55
CA PHE A 4 -14.02 43.16 -18.92
C PHE A 4 -15.06 42.46 -19.81
N ASP A 5 -16.35 42.81 -19.67
CA ASP A 5 -17.45 42.17 -20.43
C ASP A 5 -17.63 42.75 -21.85
N ASP A 6 -16.90 43.82 -22.20
CA ASP A 6 -17.00 44.44 -23.51
C ASP A 6 -16.50 43.49 -24.62
N LYS A 7 -17.20 43.48 -25.75
CA LYS A 7 -16.86 42.61 -26.88
C LYS A 7 -15.58 43.06 -27.58
N LEU A 8 -14.76 42.10 -28.01
CA LEU A 8 -13.50 42.36 -28.72
C LEU A 8 -13.70 42.97 -30.13
N GLN A 9 -14.81 42.66 -30.80
CA GLN A 9 -15.08 43.07 -32.19
C GLN A 9 -15.03 44.60 -32.44
N PRO A 10 -15.71 45.47 -31.66
CA PRO A 10 -15.62 46.92 -31.81
C PRO A 10 -14.22 47.50 -31.47
N LEU A 11 -13.42 46.81 -30.66
CA LEU A 11 -12.14 47.31 -30.16
C LEU A 11 -10.94 46.92 -31.04
N LEU A 12 -10.93 45.69 -31.55
CA LEU A 12 -9.84 45.10 -32.33
C LEU A 12 -10.15 44.96 -33.83
N GLY A 13 -11.40 45.22 -34.23
CA GLY A 13 -11.88 45.06 -35.59
C GLY A 13 -12.22 43.61 -35.95
N LYS A 14 -13.19 43.47 -36.86
CA LYS A 14 -13.83 42.19 -37.20
C LYS A 14 -12.85 41.05 -37.49
N LYS A 15 -11.85 41.28 -38.36
CA LYS A 15 -10.92 40.23 -38.80
C LYS A 15 -10.12 39.60 -37.64
N SER A 16 -9.73 40.40 -36.65
CA SER A 16 -8.95 39.92 -35.50
C SER A 16 -9.85 39.24 -34.47
N ALA A 17 -11.04 39.80 -34.22
CA ALA A 17 -12.03 39.22 -33.32
C ALA A 17 -12.55 37.86 -33.83
N ASP A 18 -12.97 37.77 -35.10
CA ASP A 18 -13.45 36.51 -35.71
C ASP A 18 -12.39 35.39 -35.59
N ALA A 19 -11.09 35.73 -35.64
CA ALA A 19 -9.98 34.78 -35.52
C ALA A 19 -9.67 34.37 -34.07
N LEU A 20 -9.84 35.28 -33.11
CA LEU A 20 -9.76 34.98 -31.67
C LEU A 20 -10.93 34.11 -31.20
N GLU A 21 -12.14 34.41 -31.67
CA GLU A 21 -13.36 33.64 -31.39
C GLU A 21 -13.27 32.24 -32.01
N THR A 22 -13.11 32.12 -33.34
CA THR A 22 -13.04 30.83 -34.03
C THR A 22 -11.83 29.99 -33.60
N GLY A 23 -10.70 30.64 -33.31
CA GLY A 23 -9.42 29.97 -33.06
C GLY A 23 -9.14 29.63 -31.60
N LEU A 24 -9.69 30.40 -30.65
CA LEU A 24 -9.37 30.28 -29.21
C LEU A 24 -10.60 30.38 -28.29
N GLY A 25 -11.78 30.75 -28.81
CA GLY A 25 -13.01 30.93 -28.03
C GLY A 25 -13.06 32.24 -27.24
N LEU A 26 -12.22 33.23 -27.57
CA LEU A 26 -12.11 34.49 -26.83
C LEU A 26 -13.05 35.55 -27.46
N THR A 27 -13.95 36.11 -26.67
CA THR A 27 -15.04 37.00 -27.16
C THR A 27 -15.07 38.38 -26.47
N THR A 28 -14.61 38.45 -25.22
CA THR A 28 -14.62 39.64 -24.36
C THR A 28 -13.21 40.18 -24.08
N VAL A 29 -13.13 41.43 -23.59
CA VAL A 29 -11.90 42.05 -23.07
C VAL A 29 -11.27 41.20 -21.97
N GLY A 30 -12.10 40.67 -21.06
CA GLY A 30 -11.69 39.76 -19.98
C GLY A 30 -11.16 38.42 -20.48
N ASP A 31 -11.70 37.88 -21.58
CA ASP A 31 -11.17 36.65 -22.19
C ASP A 31 -9.74 36.87 -22.68
N LEU A 32 -9.49 37.98 -23.39
CA LEU A 32 -8.19 38.28 -23.99
C LEU A 32 -7.13 38.69 -22.96
N LEU A 33 -7.47 39.52 -21.98
CA LEU A 33 -6.56 39.89 -20.88
C LEU A 33 -6.32 38.73 -19.89
N ARG A 34 -7.19 37.71 -19.88
CA ARG A 34 -6.94 36.45 -19.17
C ARG A 34 -6.44 35.34 -20.09
N HIS A 35 -5.85 35.66 -21.25
CA HIS A 35 -5.18 34.70 -22.13
C HIS A 35 -3.65 34.83 -21.98
N TYR A 36 -3.14 34.31 -20.88
CA TYR A 36 -1.75 34.55 -20.44
C TYR A 36 -0.69 33.91 -21.37
N PRO A 37 0.53 34.47 -21.46
CA PRO A 37 1.65 33.82 -22.14
C PRO A 37 2.04 32.50 -21.47
N ARG A 38 2.38 31.47 -22.27
CA ARG A 38 2.92 30.18 -21.76
C ARG A 38 4.36 30.29 -21.26
N ARG A 39 5.17 31.13 -21.92
CA ARG A 39 6.57 31.40 -21.59
C ARG A 39 6.99 32.78 -22.08
N TYR A 40 8.18 33.21 -21.67
CA TYR A 40 8.80 34.46 -22.09
C TYR A 40 10.18 34.13 -22.67
N ASP A 41 10.41 34.51 -23.92
CA ASP A 41 11.71 34.35 -24.57
C ASP A 41 12.50 35.67 -24.48
N GLU A 42 13.79 35.62 -24.14
CA GLU A 42 14.67 36.81 -24.11
C GLU A 42 15.10 37.20 -25.52
N ARG A 43 14.96 38.49 -25.89
CA ARG A 43 15.30 38.99 -27.24
C ARG A 43 16.80 38.89 -27.52
N GLY A 44 17.22 37.74 -28.03
CA GLY A 44 18.58 37.42 -28.43
C GLY A 44 19.01 35.98 -28.13
N LYS A 45 18.23 35.27 -27.32
CA LYS A 45 18.44 33.86 -26.92
C LYS A 45 17.66 32.93 -27.86
N LEU A 46 18.19 31.74 -28.12
CA LEU A 46 17.54 30.76 -29.00
C LEU A 46 16.71 29.77 -28.16
N THR A 47 15.56 29.34 -28.68
CA THR A 47 14.67 28.36 -28.03
C THR A 47 15.23 26.94 -28.22
N ASP A 48 15.23 26.09 -27.19
CA ASP A 48 15.62 24.68 -27.35
C ASP A 48 14.62 23.94 -28.26
N ILE A 49 15.11 23.40 -29.37
CA ILE A 49 14.33 22.71 -30.40
C ILE A 49 14.02 21.26 -30.01
N ARG A 50 14.74 20.68 -29.03
CA ARG A 50 14.61 19.26 -28.67
C ARG A 50 13.38 18.94 -27.85
N SER A 51 12.81 19.93 -27.15
CA SER A 51 11.61 19.78 -26.32
C SER A 51 10.30 20.01 -27.09
N LEU A 52 10.32 19.97 -28.43
CA LEU A 52 9.14 20.24 -29.27
C LEU A 52 8.36 18.94 -29.52
N GLU A 53 7.11 18.88 -29.05
CA GLU A 53 6.20 17.77 -29.31
C GLU A 53 5.69 17.75 -30.76
N ILE A 54 5.48 16.55 -31.31
CA ILE A 54 4.88 16.38 -32.64
C ILE A 54 3.38 16.70 -32.57
N ASP A 55 2.85 17.26 -33.66
CA ASP A 55 1.49 17.73 -33.84
C ASP A 55 1.07 18.98 -33.01
N GLU A 56 1.92 19.52 -32.15
CA GLU A 56 1.67 20.80 -31.46
C GLU A 56 1.88 22.03 -32.40
N HIS A 57 1.13 23.11 -32.18
CA HIS A 57 1.47 24.44 -32.72
C HIS A 57 2.46 25.14 -31.79
N VAL A 58 3.69 25.31 -32.25
CA VAL A 58 4.80 25.88 -31.46
C VAL A 58 5.30 27.18 -32.09
N THR A 59 5.86 28.05 -31.25
CA THR A 59 6.63 29.23 -31.65
C THR A 59 8.08 29.04 -31.20
N VAL A 60 9.05 29.30 -32.08
CA VAL A 60 10.48 29.02 -31.87
C VAL A 60 11.30 30.22 -32.32
N GLN A 61 12.17 30.73 -31.45
CA GLN A 61 13.21 31.71 -31.83
C GLN A 61 14.47 30.97 -32.25
N ALA A 62 14.86 31.11 -33.53
CA ALA A 62 15.99 30.37 -34.10
C ALA A 62 16.77 31.20 -35.14
N GLU A 63 17.98 30.75 -35.44
CA GLU A 63 18.81 31.31 -36.51
C GLU A 63 18.74 30.43 -37.76
N VAL A 64 18.56 31.04 -38.93
CA VAL A 64 18.53 30.33 -40.21
C VAL A 64 19.94 29.86 -40.56
N ARG A 65 20.19 28.55 -40.42
CA ARG A 65 21.48 27.95 -40.82
C ARG A 65 21.64 27.92 -42.34
N LYS A 66 20.53 27.68 -43.05
CA LYS A 66 20.53 27.41 -44.49
C LYS A 66 19.14 27.61 -45.07
N CYS A 67 19.03 28.20 -46.26
CA CYS A 67 17.82 28.25 -47.05
C CYS A 67 18.13 27.81 -48.49
N GLN A 68 17.34 26.90 -49.06
CA GLN A 68 17.53 26.39 -50.42
C GLN A 68 16.20 26.17 -51.15
N LYS A 69 16.12 26.74 -52.35
CA LYS A 69 15.07 26.45 -53.33
C LYS A 69 15.31 25.08 -53.97
N ARG A 70 14.27 24.24 -54.04
CA ARG A 70 14.28 22.92 -54.68
C ARG A 70 13.08 22.78 -55.62
N GLN A 71 13.34 22.24 -56.81
CA GLN A 71 12.28 21.92 -57.77
C GLN A 71 11.71 20.53 -57.45
N MET A 72 10.40 20.41 -57.37
CA MET A 72 9.75 19.14 -57.02
C MET A 72 9.92 18.10 -58.13
N LYS A 73 10.36 16.89 -57.78
CA LYS A 73 10.55 15.79 -58.75
C LYS A 73 9.25 15.10 -59.19
N ALA A 74 8.21 15.12 -58.35
CA ALA A 74 6.98 14.34 -58.55
C ALA A 74 5.74 15.18 -58.95
N ARG A 75 5.81 16.50 -58.81
CA ARG A 75 4.74 17.46 -59.18
C ARG A 75 5.35 18.73 -59.74
N ARG A 76 4.60 19.46 -60.59
CA ARG A 76 5.07 20.71 -61.20
C ARG A 76 4.98 21.86 -60.19
N GLY A 77 6.07 22.15 -59.48
CA GLY A 77 6.12 23.19 -58.45
C GLY A 77 7.53 23.48 -57.91
N GLN A 78 7.66 24.61 -57.22
CA GLN A 78 8.85 25.00 -56.47
C GLN A 78 8.57 24.87 -54.96
N MET A 79 9.59 24.47 -54.21
CA MET A 79 9.60 24.32 -52.76
C MET A 79 10.81 25.07 -52.22
N THR A 80 10.66 25.78 -51.10
CA THR A 80 11.79 26.36 -50.37
C THR A 80 11.95 25.58 -49.07
N GLU A 81 13.14 25.03 -48.85
CA GLU A 81 13.53 24.29 -47.66
C GLU A 81 14.56 25.12 -46.90
N ALA A 82 14.17 25.59 -45.71
CA ALA A 82 15.10 26.22 -44.78
C ALA A 82 15.39 25.27 -43.61
N VAL A 83 16.57 25.40 -43.02
CA VAL A 83 16.98 24.70 -41.80
C VAL A 83 17.33 25.79 -40.80
N ILE A 84 16.65 25.76 -39.67
CA ILE A 84 16.90 26.66 -38.54
C ILE A 84 17.54 25.89 -37.39
N THR A 85 18.31 26.60 -36.56
CA THR A 85 19.04 26.00 -35.44
C THR A 85 19.00 26.89 -34.20
N ASP A 86 19.08 26.24 -33.05
CA ASP A 86 19.27 26.83 -31.72
C ASP A 86 20.74 26.83 -31.27
N GLY A 87 21.65 26.36 -32.13
CA GLY A 87 23.07 26.15 -31.85
C GLY A 87 23.44 24.72 -31.43
N THR A 88 22.45 23.88 -31.08
CA THR A 88 22.63 22.46 -30.70
C THR A 88 21.89 21.49 -31.62
N SER A 89 20.75 21.92 -32.17
CA SER A 89 19.73 21.10 -32.83
C SER A 89 19.20 21.78 -34.09
N GLU A 90 18.52 21.03 -34.96
CA GLU A 90 18.01 21.52 -36.25
C GLU A 90 16.52 21.22 -36.44
N LEU A 91 15.78 22.20 -36.99
CA LEU A 91 14.38 22.08 -37.38
C LEU A 91 14.22 22.51 -38.84
N HIS A 92 13.52 21.70 -39.64
CA HIS A 92 13.32 22.00 -41.07
C HIS A 92 12.06 22.85 -41.26
N LEU A 93 12.12 23.86 -42.12
CA LEU A 93 10.96 24.65 -42.53
C LEU A 93 10.69 24.38 -44.01
N VAL A 94 9.46 23.99 -44.34
CA VAL A 94 9.08 23.64 -45.71
C VAL A 94 7.97 24.56 -46.20
N PHE A 95 8.27 25.31 -47.25
CA PHE A 95 7.35 26.23 -47.90
C PHE A 95 7.05 25.76 -49.33
N PHE A 96 5.76 25.77 -49.68
CA PHE A 96 5.28 25.46 -51.02
C PHE A 96 4.62 26.69 -51.68
N GLY A 97 4.50 26.73 -53.00
CA GLY A 97 3.69 27.74 -53.70
C GLY A 97 4.15 29.19 -53.44
N LYS A 98 3.21 30.12 -53.21
CA LYS A 98 3.51 31.55 -53.02
C LYS A 98 4.40 31.84 -51.78
N PRO A 99 4.15 31.26 -50.58
CA PRO A 99 5.03 31.43 -49.42
C PRO A 99 6.51 31.05 -49.66
N ALA A 100 6.79 30.12 -50.58
CA ALA A 100 8.15 29.70 -50.89
C ALA A 100 9.02 30.83 -51.47
N PHE A 101 8.42 31.81 -52.14
CA PHE A 101 9.14 32.97 -52.70
C PHE A 101 9.53 33.98 -51.61
N VAL A 102 8.62 34.26 -50.67
CA VAL A 102 8.88 35.19 -49.56
C VAL A 102 9.94 34.62 -48.62
N ALA A 103 9.82 33.32 -48.26
CA ALA A 103 10.81 32.61 -47.46
C ALA A 103 12.22 32.59 -48.10
N GLU A 104 12.32 32.55 -49.43
CA GLU A 104 13.60 32.59 -50.14
C GLU A 104 14.26 33.98 -50.12
N GLN A 105 13.46 35.05 -50.05
CA GLN A 105 13.97 36.43 -50.01
C GLN A 105 14.36 36.88 -48.59
N GLU A 106 13.58 36.47 -47.57
CA GLU A 106 13.72 36.99 -46.20
C GLU A 106 14.52 36.06 -45.26
N LEU A 107 14.44 34.74 -45.46
CA LEU A 107 15.16 33.76 -44.62
C LEU A 107 16.54 33.44 -45.20
N LEU A 108 17.40 34.46 -45.28
CA LEU A 108 18.80 34.28 -45.66
C LEU A 108 19.59 33.60 -44.52
N PRO A 109 20.69 32.87 -44.81
CA PRO A 109 21.55 32.30 -43.77
C PRO A 109 22.11 33.38 -42.82
N GLY A 110 22.04 33.13 -41.51
CA GLY A 110 22.38 34.07 -40.44
C GLY A 110 21.21 34.98 -39.98
N THR A 111 20.08 34.99 -40.68
CA THR A 111 18.87 35.71 -40.23
C THR A 111 18.32 35.05 -38.96
N ARG A 112 18.04 35.87 -37.94
CA ARG A 112 17.29 35.45 -36.74
C ARG A 112 15.82 35.81 -36.89
N ALA A 113 14.94 34.89 -36.56
CA ALA A 113 13.51 35.07 -36.71
C ALA A 113 12.72 34.24 -35.69
N LEU A 114 11.47 34.65 -35.45
CA LEU A 114 10.45 33.84 -34.80
C LEU A 114 9.75 33.01 -35.87
N PHE A 115 9.53 31.73 -35.58
CA PHE A 115 8.84 30.78 -36.46
C PHE A 115 7.67 30.15 -35.70
N ALA A 116 6.45 30.30 -36.20
CA ALA A 116 5.25 29.71 -35.60
C ALA A 116 4.56 28.75 -36.58
N GLY A 117 4.30 27.52 -36.16
CA GLY A 117 3.61 26.53 -37.00
C GLY A 117 3.41 25.18 -36.32
N LYS A 118 2.71 24.28 -37.01
CA LYS A 118 2.51 22.91 -36.55
C LYS A 118 3.77 22.07 -36.72
N VAL A 119 4.24 21.42 -35.64
CA VAL A 119 5.33 20.44 -35.69
C VAL A 119 4.83 19.18 -36.38
N GLY A 120 5.48 18.82 -37.48
CA GLY A 120 5.35 17.52 -38.13
C GLY A 120 6.68 16.80 -38.17
N ARG A 121 6.68 15.55 -38.66
CA ARG A 121 7.90 14.77 -38.85
C ARG A 121 7.99 14.27 -40.29
N TYR A 122 9.16 14.40 -40.91
CA TYR A 122 9.40 13.89 -42.27
C TYR A 122 10.81 13.34 -42.38
N ARG A 123 10.92 12.09 -42.85
CA ARG A 123 12.21 11.36 -43.00
C ARG A 123 13.08 11.44 -41.73
N GLN A 124 12.47 11.13 -40.59
CA GLN A 124 13.01 11.18 -39.23
C GLN A 124 13.28 12.58 -38.63
N ASN A 125 13.43 13.63 -39.43
CA ASN A 125 13.63 15.00 -38.95
C ASN A 125 12.31 15.68 -38.56
N LEU A 126 12.36 16.57 -37.56
CA LEU A 126 11.25 17.48 -37.24
C LEU A 126 11.15 18.54 -38.34
N GLN A 127 9.92 18.95 -38.66
CA GLN A 127 9.66 20.03 -39.62
C GLN A 127 8.45 20.89 -39.24
N LEU A 128 8.47 22.16 -39.63
CA LEU A 128 7.28 23.00 -39.74
C LEU A 128 6.89 23.14 -41.22
N VAL A 129 5.63 22.88 -41.55
CA VAL A 129 5.09 23.05 -42.91
C VAL A 129 4.29 24.34 -42.97
N HIS A 130 4.65 25.23 -43.89
CA HIS A 130 4.12 26.60 -43.97
C HIS A 130 4.11 27.36 -42.62
N PRO A 131 5.22 27.38 -41.86
CA PRO A 131 5.30 28.21 -40.66
C PRO A 131 5.11 29.66 -41.05
N ALA A 132 4.33 30.39 -40.26
CA ALA A 132 4.40 31.84 -40.26
C ALA A 132 5.75 32.24 -39.64
N PHE A 133 6.37 33.33 -40.11
CA PHE A 133 7.63 33.81 -39.57
C PHE A 133 7.69 35.33 -39.48
N GLU A 134 8.51 35.83 -38.56
CA GLU A 134 8.74 37.26 -38.33
C GLU A 134 10.24 37.48 -38.09
N VAL A 135 10.86 38.31 -38.93
CA VAL A 135 12.32 38.53 -38.93
C VAL A 135 12.71 39.54 -37.86
N LEU A 136 13.63 39.14 -36.99
CA LEU A 136 14.14 39.99 -35.90
C LEU A 136 15.30 40.86 -36.41
N THR A 137 14.98 41.98 -37.06
CA THR A 137 16.00 42.97 -37.46
C THR A 137 16.51 43.78 -36.27
N ALA A 138 17.73 44.31 -36.38
CA ALA A 138 18.36 45.13 -35.33
C ALA A 138 18.06 46.64 -35.47
N GLU A 139 17.59 47.10 -36.63
CA GLU A 139 17.53 48.53 -36.98
C GLU A 139 16.15 49.02 -37.51
N GLN A 140 15.13 48.16 -37.56
CA GLN A 140 13.76 48.57 -37.92
C GLN A 140 12.74 48.14 -36.85
N ASP A 141 12.45 49.05 -35.91
CA ASP A 141 11.12 49.68 -35.84
C ASP A 141 11.00 50.72 -34.71
N GLY A 142 10.62 51.95 -35.10
CA GLY A 142 10.42 53.09 -34.20
C GLY A 142 9.05 53.14 -33.51
N SER A 143 8.40 52.01 -33.23
CA SER A 143 7.00 51.94 -32.79
C SER A 143 6.76 50.92 -31.65
N SER A 144 7.41 51.15 -30.51
CA SER A 144 7.06 50.54 -29.22
C SER A 144 7.14 49.01 -29.18
N PHE A 145 8.34 48.47 -29.46
CA PHE A 145 8.74 47.07 -29.20
C PHE A 145 9.91 46.99 -28.20
N LEU A 146 9.97 47.97 -27.29
CA LEU A 146 11.02 48.19 -26.28
C LEU A 146 10.86 47.31 -25.04
N GLN A 147 10.79 45.99 -25.20
CA GLN A 147 10.93 45.07 -24.06
C GLN A 147 11.94 43.97 -24.38
N ALA A 148 12.73 43.61 -23.37
CA ALA A 148 13.74 42.55 -23.44
C ALA A 148 13.09 41.14 -23.52
N PHE A 149 11.80 41.06 -23.20
CA PHE A 149 11.02 39.83 -23.08
C PHE A 149 9.94 39.76 -24.16
N LEU A 150 9.85 38.60 -24.81
CA LEU A 150 8.86 38.27 -25.84
C LEU A 150 7.83 37.29 -25.24
N PRO A 151 6.59 37.72 -24.93
CA PRO A 151 5.55 36.84 -24.40
C PRO A 151 5.04 35.86 -25.48
N VAL A 152 5.13 34.56 -25.20
CA VAL A 152 4.71 33.49 -26.13
C VAL A 152 3.33 32.94 -25.74
N TYR A 153 2.31 33.47 -26.38
CA TYR A 153 0.90 33.06 -26.23
C TYR A 153 0.60 31.66 -26.82
N PRO A 154 -0.35 30.90 -26.24
CA PRO A 154 -0.97 29.76 -26.90
C PRO A 154 -1.60 30.18 -28.24
N ALA A 155 -1.08 29.67 -29.33
CA ALA A 155 -1.55 29.93 -30.70
C ALA A 155 -2.54 28.85 -31.19
N SER A 156 -3.20 29.12 -32.32
CA SER A 156 -4.04 28.15 -33.03
C SER A 156 -3.77 28.17 -34.54
N GLN A 157 -4.44 27.30 -35.30
CA GLN A 157 -4.37 27.34 -36.77
C GLN A 157 -4.91 28.65 -37.37
N HIS A 158 -5.73 29.40 -36.62
CA HIS A 158 -6.39 30.62 -37.09
C HIS A 158 -5.66 31.91 -36.65
N ILE A 159 -4.90 31.88 -35.56
CA ILE A 159 -4.17 33.04 -35.05
C ILE A 159 -2.84 32.66 -34.36
N ASN A 160 -1.79 33.42 -34.66
CA ASN A 160 -0.42 33.19 -34.18
C ASN A 160 -0.06 34.09 -32.98
N THR A 161 1.07 33.78 -32.34
CA THR A 161 1.56 34.45 -31.12
C THR A 161 1.67 35.98 -31.25
N TRP A 162 2.26 36.52 -32.32
CA TRP A 162 2.45 37.98 -32.46
C TRP A 162 1.15 38.71 -32.81
N ASN A 163 0.22 38.09 -33.55
CA ASN A 163 -1.11 38.66 -33.75
C ASN A 163 -1.89 38.75 -32.43
N ILE A 164 -1.79 37.73 -31.56
CA ILE A 164 -2.33 37.79 -30.19
C ILE A 164 -1.65 38.91 -29.40
N ALA A 165 -0.31 38.96 -29.40
CA ALA A 165 0.45 39.99 -28.70
C ALA A 165 0.08 41.42 -29.17
N ASN A 166 -0.13 41.62 -30.47
CA ASN A 166 -0.59 42.90 -31.04
C ASN A 166 -2.02 43.24 -30.62
N CYS A 167 -2.93 42.26 -30.57
CA CYS A 167 -4.30 42.47 -30.06
C CYS A 167 -4.29 42.86 -28.57
N VAL A 168 -3.51 42.15 -27.74
CA VAL A 168 -3.30 42.48 -26.32
C VAL A 168 -2.66 43.86 -26.18
N LYS A 169 -1.66 44.19 -27.01
CA LYS A 169 -1.00 45.52 -27.03
C LYS A 169 -1.99 46.63 -27.33
N GLN A 170 -2.79 46.50 -28.39
CA GLN A 170 -3.81 47.48 -28.76
C GLN A 170 -4.85 47.63 -27.65
N LEU A 171 -5.28 46.53 -27.02
CA LEU A 171 -6.24 46.55 -25.93
C LEU A 171 -5.67 47.24 -24.68
N LEU A 172 -4.44 46.91 -24.26
CA LEU A 172 -3.79 47.52 -23.08
C LEU A 172 -3.51 49.03 -23.23
N GLU A 173 -3.45 49.54 -24.46
CA GLU A 173 -3.27 50.97 -24.77
C GLU A 173 -4.57 51.78 -24.71
N ILE A 174 -5.73 51.13 -24.87
CA ILE A 174 -7.07 51.75 -24.76
C ILE A 174 -7.81 51.38 -23.46
N TRP A 175 -7.30 50.40 -22.72
CA TRP A 175 -7.91 49.91 -21.48
C TRP A 175 -7.56 50.81 -20.29
N ASP A 176 -8.61 51.45 -19.76
CA ASP A 176 -8.58 52.42 -18.65
C ASP A 176 -8.20 51.81 -17.28
N GLY A 177 -7.89 50.51 -17.20
CA GLY A 177 -7.52 49.82 -15.97
C GLY A 177 -8.67 49.05 -15.31
N VAL A 178 -8.44 48.55 -14.09
CA VAL A 178 -9.49 47.91 -13.28
C VAL A 178 -10.13 48.97 -12.36
N PRO A 179 -11.45 49.21 -12.40
CA PRO A 179 -12.08 50.26 -11.59
C PRO A 179 -11.91 50.07 -10.07
N GLU A 180 -11.92 48.82 -9.61
CA GLU A 180 -11.70 48.42 -8.21
C GLU A 180 -11.06 47.03 -8.18
N ASP A 181 -10.00 46.85 -7.39
CA ASP A 181 -9.34 45.54 -7.26
C ASP A 181 -10.25 44.59 -6.47
N PRO A 182 -10.56 43.38 -6.97
CA PRO A 182 -11.43 42.47 -6.25
C PRO A 182 -10.84 41.95 -4.92
N LEU A 183 -9.51 42.04 -4.73
CA LEU A 183 -8.87 41.79 -3.44
C LEU A 183 -8.77 43.10 -2.62
N PRO A 184 -9.31 43.14 -1.39
CA PRO A 184 -9.18 44.27 -0.48
C PRO A 184 -7.72 44.72 -0.27
N ALA A 185 -7.50 46.02 -0.05
CA ALA A 185 -6.16 46.57 0.11
C ALA A 185 -5.38 45.91 1.27
N ASP A 186 -6.01 45.81 2.43
CA ASP A 186 -5.44 45.20 3.65
C ASP A 186 -5.01 43.74 3.39
N PHE A 187 -5.83 42.97 2.67
CA PHE A 187 -5.53 41.59 2.29
C PHE A 187 -4.32 41.49 1.35
N ARG A 188 -4.21 42.42 0.39
CA ARG A 188 -3.07 42.50 -0.51
C ARG A 188 -1.78 42.89 0.22
N GLU A 189 -1.86 43.78 1.21
CA GLU A 189 -0.69 44.15 2.03
C GLU A 189 -0.23 42.99 2.93
N GLU A 190 -1.15 42.26 3.56
CA GLU A 190 -0.83 41.09 4.39
C GLU A 190 -0.15 39.97 3.59
N GLN A 191 -0.67 39.67 2.39
CA GLN A 191 -0.16 38.60 1.51
C GLN A 191 0.97 39.07 0.56
N GLY A 192 1.39 40.34 0.62
CA GLY A 192 2.44 40.90 -0.23
C GLY A 192 2.12 40.97 -1.73
N LEU A 193 0.85 41.12 -2.10
CA LEU A 193 0.35 41.04 -3.46
C LEU A 193 0.22 42.41 -4.15
N ILE A 194 0.63 42.50 -5.41
CA ILE A 194 0.40 43.67 -6.27
C ILE A 194 -1.06 43.79 -6.71
N GLY A 195 -1.45 44.95 -7.25
CA GLY A 195 -2.80 45.17 -7.81
C GLY A 195 -3.09 44.30 -9.04
N LEU A 196 -4.37 44.03 -9.31
CA LEU A 196 -4.80 43.22 -10.45
C LEU A 196 -4.41 43.87 -11.79
N GLU A 197 -4.54 45.19 -11.89
CA GLU A 197 -4.09 45.92 -13.07
C GLU A 197 -2.58 45.77 -13.30
N ASP A 198 -1.77 45.95 -12.26
CA ASP A 198 -0.31 45.79 -12.35
C ASP A 198 0.06 44.37 -12.75
N ALA A 199 -0.62 43.35 -12.20
CA ALA A 199 -0.41 41.95 -12.57
C ALA A 199 -0.77 41.67 -14.03
N LEU A 200 -1.92 42.16 -14.52
CA LEU A 200 -2.33 42.01 -15.92
C LEU A 200 -1.43 42.79 -16.89
N ARG A 201 -0.92 43.96 -16.51
CA ARG A 201 0.06 44.70 -17.33
C ARG A 201 1.41 43.99 -17.32
N ALA A 202 1.90 43.54 -16.17
CA ALA A 202 3.20 42.86 -16.03
C ALA A 202 3.24 41.46 -16.67
N ILE A 203 2.14 40.69 -16.64
CA ILE A 203 2.09 39.37 -17.30
C ILE A 203 2.11 39.50 -18.83
N HIS A 204 1.58 40.58 -19.39
CA HIS A 204 1.54 40.80 -20.85
C HIS A 204 2.68 41.67 -21.39
N ARG A 205 3.25 42.55 -20.57
CA ARG A 205 4.33 43.48 -20.90
C ARG A 205 5.39 43.57 -19.78
N PRO A 206 6.13 42.48 -19.49
CA PRO A 206 7.14 42.51 -18.42
C PRO A 206 8.42 43.27 -18.81
N GLU A 207 8.95 44.02 -17.86
CA GLU A 207 10.25 44.69 -17.93
C GLU A 207 11.36 43.86 -17.25
N SER A 208 11.00 42.89 -16.41
CA SER A 208 11.94 42.01 -15.71
C SER A 208 11.32 40.65 -15.33
N TRP A 209 12.17 39.63 -15.15
CA TRP A 209 11.76 38.34 -14.56
C TRP A 209 11.07 38.49 -13.20
N ALA A 210 11.49 39.46 -12.38
CA ALA A 210 10.87 39.71 -11.08
C ALA A 210 9.40 40.17 -11.20
N GLN A 211 9.09 41.06 -12.15
CA GLN A 211 7.72 41.46 -12.46
C GLN A 211 6.87 40.27 -12.94
N ILE A 212 7.43 39.38 -13.77
CA ILE A 212 6.75 38.15 -14.21
C ILE A 212 6.39 37.29 -13.00
N SER A 213 7.35 37.01 -12.11
CA SER A 213 7.12 36.15 -10.93
C SER A 213 6.06 36.74 -9.99
N VAL A 214 6.09 38.05 -9.73
CA VAL A 214 5.11 38.71 -8.86
C VAL A 214 3.71 38.76 -9.51
N ALA A 215 3.63 38.99 -10.82
CA ALA A 215 2.36 38.92 -11.56
C ALA A 215 1.78 37.50 -11.58
N GLN A 216 2.62 36.49 -11.82
CA GLN A 216 2.20 35.08 -11.74
C GLN A 216 1.70 34.72 -10.33
N LEU A 217 2.40 35.14 -9.27
CA LEU A 217 1.96 34.91 -7.90
C LEU A 217 0.58 35.51 -7.64
N ARG A 218 0.35 36.77 -8.02
CA ARG A 218 -0.96 37.43 -7.88
C ARG A 218 -2.07 36.70 -8.63
N LEU A 219 -1.84 36.32 -9.89
CA LEU A 219 -2.86 35.63 -10.71
C LEU A 219 -3.14 34.19 -10.23
N LYS A 220 -2.15 33.51 -9.64
CA LYS A 220 -2.35 32.21 -8.95
C LYS A 220 -3.18 32.36 -7.70
N TRP A 221 -2.91 33.40 -6.90
CA TRP A 221 -3.71 33.73 -5.72
C TRP A 221 -5.17 34.04 -6.08
N ASP A 222 -5.42 34.80 -7.14
CA ASP A 222 -6.79 35.06 -7.62
C ASP A 222 -7.54 33.75 -7.97
N GLU A 223 -6.89 32.84 -8.71
CA GLU A 223 -7.48 31.55 -9.08
C GLU A 223 -7.66 30.62 -7.86
N ALA A 224 -6.68 30.55 -6.95
CA ALA A 224 -6.74 29.72 -5.75
C ALA A 224 -7.81 30.21 -4.77
N LEU A 225 -7.84 31.51 -4.47
CA LEU A 225 -8.78 32.11 -3.53
C LEU A 225 -10.22 32.01 -4.05
N ALA A 226 -10.47 32.22 -5.35
CA ALA A 226 -11.81 32.05 -5.93
C ALA A 226 -12.35 30.62 -5.77
N VAL A 227 -11.49 29.60 -5.97
CA VAL A 227 -11.86 28.19 -5.72
C VAL A 227 -12.10 27.93 -4.23
N GLN A 228 -11.19 28.38 -3.36
CA GLN A 228 -11.29 28.11 -1.93
C GLN A 228 -12.46 28.85 -1.26
N LEU A 229 -12.80 30.07 -1.69
CA LEU A 229 -13.99 30.80 -1.24
C LEU A 229 -15.28 30.05 -1.60
N ALA A 230 -15.44 29.61 -2.85
CA ALA A 230 -16.59 28.82 -3.27
C ALA A 230 -16.74 27.51 -2.45
N LEU A 231 -15.62 26.84 -2.16
CA LEU A 231 -15.59 25.64 -1.32
C LEU A 231 -15.92 25.94 0.16
N ALA A 232 -15.42 27.05 0.71
CA ALA A 232 -15.68 27.47 2.09
C ALA A 232 -17.14 27.90 2.28
N GLN A 233 -17.73 28.66 1.35
CA GLN A 233 -19.15 28.99 1.37
C GLN A 233 -20.01 27.72 1.37
N ARG A 234 -19.66 26.71 0.55
CA ARG A 234 -20.36 25.43 0.55
C ARG A 234 -20.18 24.63 1.85
N ARG A 235 -18.99 24.65 2.48
CA ARG A 235 -18.74 24.06 3.82
C ARG A 235 -19.65 24.69 4.88
N LYS A 236 -19.85 26.01 4.82
CA LYS A 236 -20.73 26.73 5.76
C LYS A 236 -22.21 26.46 5.47
N ALA A 237 -22.60 26.36 4.19
CA ALA A 237 -23.95 25.97 3.79
C ALA A 237 -24.30 24.51 4.14
N SER A 238 -23.36 23.56 4.03
CA SER A 238 -23.58 22.17 4.47
C SER A 238 -23.71 22.06 6.00
N THR A 239 -22.98 22.90 6.74
CA THR A 239 -23.08 23.04 8.21
C THR A 239 -24.44 23.60 8.67
N ALA A 240 -25.23 24.23 7.80
CA ALA A 240 -26.59 24.68 8.13
C ALA A 240 -27.57 23.52 8.45
N ARG A 241 -27.20 22.27 8.13
CA ARG A 241 -27.83 21.06 8.64
C ARG A 241 -26.81 20.31 9.51
N PRO A 242 -26.96 20.31 10.85
CA PRO A 242 -25.99 19.68 11.73
C PRO A 242 -25.94 18.16 11.52
N ALA A 243 -24.82 17.58 11.88
CA ALA A 243 -24.66 16.13 11.94
C ALA A 243 -25.03 15.55 13.32
N PRO A 244 -25.43 14.28 13.37
CA PRO A 244 -25.78 13.61 14.61
C PRO A 244 -24.51 13.27 15.40
N ALA A 245 -24.20 14.02 16.46
CA ALA A 245 -23.03 13.79 17.29
C ALA A 245 -22.96 12.34 17.83
N CYS A 246 -22.06 11.55 17.26
CA CYS A 246 -21.82 10.14 17.56
C CYS A 246 -20.73 10.01 18.63
N ALA A 247 -21.04 10.46 19.85
CA ALA A 247 -20.09 10.46 20.95
C ALA A 247 -19.66 9.05 21.39
N ARG A 248 -18.37 8.87 21.69
CA ARG A 248 -17.83 7.56 22.07
C ARG A 248 -18.41 7.08 23.40
N ARG A 249 -19.11 5.93 23.39
CA ARG A 249 -19.67 5.29 24.59
C ARG A 249 -18.63 4.37 25.23
N SER A 250 -18.17 4.71 26.43
CA SER A 250 -17.29 3.82 27.20
C SER A 250 -18.01 2.53 27.56
N GLY A 251 -17.36 1.40 27.32
CA GLY A 251 -17.96 0.06 27.50
C GLY A 251 -18.97 -0.32 26.41
N GLY A 252 -18.96 0.37 25.27
CA GLY A 252 -19.74 0.01 24.08
C GLY A 252 -19.14 -1.14 23.27
N ILE A 253 -19.77 -1.42 22.13
CA ILE A 253 -19.36 -2.44 21.15
C ILE A 253 -17.96 -2.14 20.61
N LEU A 254 -17.62 -0.86 20.40
CA LEU A 254 -16.28 -0.46 19.96
C LEU A 254 -15.21 -0.86 20.99
N ASP A 255 -15.43 -0.60 22.28
CA ASP A 255 -14.48 -0.97 23.33
C ASP A 255 -14.39 -2.50 23.49
N ALA A 256 -15.52 -3.21 23.37
CA ALA A 256 -15.55 -4.67 23.38
C ALA A 256 -14.83 -5.30 22.17
N PHE A 257 -14.92 -4.67 20.99
CA PHE A 257 -14.23 -5.07 19.78
C PHE A 257 -12.72 -4.75 19.84
N ASP A 258 -12.35 -3.53 20.23
CA ASP A 258 -10.94 -3.11 20.41
C ASP A 258 -10.23 -4.00 21.45
N ALA A 259 -10.91 -4.41 22.53
CA ALA A 259 -10.37 -5.35 23.53
C ALA A 259 -10.18 -6.79 23.01
N ARG A 260 -10.86 -7.16 21.92
CA ARG A 260 -10.72 -8.45 21.23
C ARG A 260 -9.79 -8.39 20.02
N LEU A 261 -9.24 -7.21 19.69
CA LEU A 261 -8.32 -7.09 18.57
C LEU A 261 -7.03 -7.89 18.86
N PRO A 262 -6.67 -8.85 18.00
CA PRO A 262 -5.54 -9.76 18.21
C PRO A 262 -4.19 -9.14 17.84
N PHE A 263 -4.20 -7.85 17.50
CA PHE A 263 -3.07 -7.04 17.14
C PHE A 263 -3.28 -5.62 17.65
N THR A 264 -2.18 -4.92 17.92
CA THR A 264 -2.24 -3.47 18.12
C THR A 264 -2.38 -2.80 16.74
N LEU A 265 -3.24 -1.78 16.65
CA LEU A 265 -3.33 -0.91 15.48
C LEU A 265 -1.98 -0.20 15.26
N THR A 266 -1.64 0.10 14.00
CA THR A 266 -0.42 0.84 13.68
C THR A 266 -0.52 2.30 14.14
N ALA A 267 0.61 3.02 14.22
CA ALA A 267 0.61 4.43 14.62
C ALA A 267 -0.29 5.27 13.70
N GLY A 268 -0.22 5.06 12.39
CA GLY A 268 -1.13 5.70 11.42
C GLY A 268 -2.60 5.30 11.61
N GLN A 269 -2.89 4.03 11.92
CA GLN A 269 -4.27 3.58 12.18
C GLN A 269 -4.86 4.13 13.49
N VAL A 270 -4.02 4.35 14.51
CA VAL A 270 -4.43 5.04 15.75
C VAL A 270 -4.67 6.52 15.46
N GLU A 271 -3.70 7.22 14.86
CA GLU A 271 -3.81 8.66 14.56
C GLU A 271 -5.05 8.97 13.72
N VAL A 272 -5.25 8.24 12.62
CA VAL A 272 -6.40 8.43 11.74
C VAL A 272 -7.70 7.93 12.39
N GLY A 273 -7.64 6.91 13.24
CA GLY A 273 -8.77 6.45 14.03
C GLY A 273 -9.28 7.51 15.01
N GLU A 274 -8.37 8.20 15.72
CA GLU A 274 -8.72 9.29 16.64
C GLU A 274 -9.18 10.56 15.88
N GLN A 275 -8.63 10.85 14.69
CA GLN A 275 -9.16 11.91 13.80
C GLN A 275 -10.63 11.65 13.44
N VAL A 276 -10.95 10.44 12.95
CA VAL A 276 -12.33 10.06 12.60
C VAL A 276 -13.24 10.06 13.83
N ALA A 277 -12.76 9.59 14.98
CA ALA A 277 -13.54 9.58 16.22
C ALA A 277 -13.88 10.99 16.71
N SER A 278 -12.93 11.93 16.62
CA SER A 278 -13.13 13.34 16.97
C SER A 278 -14.11 14.05 16.03
N ASP A 279 -14.11 13.71 14.73
CA ASP A 279 -15.06 14.27 13.78
C ASP A 279 -16.49 13.73 13.99
N LEU A 280 -16.61 12.44 14.34
CA LEU A 280 -17.88 11.80 14.70
C LEU A 280 -18.49 12.38 15.98
N GLU A 281 -17.67 12.86 16.91
CA GLU A 281 -18.12 13.58 18.12
C GLU A 281 -18.71 14.97 17.83
N SER A 282 -18.42 15.55 16.66
CA SER A 282 -18.87 16.88 16.27
C SER A 282 -20.32 16.93 15.78
N THR A 283 -20.98 18.08 15.96
CA THR A 283 -22.26 18.39 15.28
C THR A 283 -22.05 18.96 13.87
N VAL A 284 -20.81 19.06 13.40
CA VAL A 284 -20.47 19.43 12.01
C VAL A 284 -20.33 18.15 11.19
N PRO A 285 -20.95 18.03 10.00
CA PRO A 285 -20.81 16.84 9.16
C PRO A 285 -19.36 16.53 8.80
N MET A 286 -18.88 15.35 9.21
CA MET A 286 -17.59 14.84 8.75
C MET A 286 -17.66 14.56 7.26
N ASN A 287 -16.65 14.99 6.51
CA ASN A 287 -16.45 14.61 5.12
C ASN A 287 -14.97 14.30 4.91
N ARG A 288 -14.57 13.05 5.11
CA ARG A 288 -13.16 12.64 5.18
C ARG A 288 -12.82 11.56 4.15
N LEU A 289 -11.70 11.73 3.45
CA LEU A 289 -11.10 10.77 2.52
C LEU A 289 -9.95 10.02 3.21
N LEU A 290 -10.18 8.74 3.51
CA LEU A 290 -9.20 7.77 3.95
C LEU A 290 -8.49 7.13 2.75
N GLN A 291 -7.21 7.44 2.58
CA GLN A 291 -6.35 6.81 1.58
C GLN A 291 -5.41 5.80 2.26
N GLY A 292 -5.11 4.68 1.60
CA GLY A 292 -4.08 3.75 2.09
C GLY A 292 -3.79 2.60 1.13
N GLU A 293 -2.58 2.06 1.20
CA GLU A 293 -2.17 0.90 0.40
C GLU A 293 -2.66 -0.44 1.03
N VAL A 294 -2.21 -1.62 0.56
CA VAL A 294 -2.93 -2.91 0.76
C VAL A 294 -2.17 -4.10 1.44
N GLY A 295 -2.20 -4.15 2.80
CA GLY A 295 -1.95 -5.25 3.80
C GLY A 295 -0.54 -5.86 4.00
N SER A 296 0.19 -5.81 5.14
CA SER A 296 -0.04 -5.25 6.50
C SER A 296 0.52 -6.05 7.69
N GLY A 297 1.57 -6.86 7.53
CA GLY A 297 2.53 -7.08 8.63
C GLY A 297 3.20 -8.44 8.71
N LYS A 298 4.46 -8.39 9.22
CA LYS A 298 5.30 -9.50 9.69
C LYS A 298 5.71 -10.54 8.65
N ALA A 299 7.01 -10.84 8.60
CA ALA A 299 7.54 -12.03 7.96
C ALA A 299 8.77 -12.56 8.69
N GLN A 300 8.93 -13.89 8.70
CA GLN A 300 10.08 -14.62 9.23
C GLN A 300 10.75 -15.41 8.10
N PRO A 301 12.08 -15.59 8.11
CA PRO A 301 12.80 -16.47 7.18
C PRO A 301 12.19 -17.86 7.09
N LEU A 302 12.19 -18.47 5.89
CA LEU A 302 11.67 -19.85 5.72
C LEU A 302 12.44 -20.90 6.55
N ASP A 303 13.68 -20.60 6.94
CA ASP A 303 14.54 -21.41 7.80
C ASP A 303 14.33 -21.19 9.31
N SER A 304 13.48 -20.25 9.72
CA SER A 304 13.08 -20.04 11.13
C SER A 304 12.29 -21.23 11.65
N LEU A 305 12.26 -21.43 12.97
CA LEU A 305 11.64 -22.60 13.59
C LEU A 305 10.27 -22.29 14.22
N VAL A 306 9.34 -23.22 14.07
CA VAL A 306 7.96 -23.13 14.54
C VAL A 306 7.65 -24.28 15.49
N LEU A 307 7.22 -23.99 16.72
CA LEU A 307 6.91 -24.99 17.71
C LEU A 307 5.50 -25.56 17.52
N THR A 308 5.42 -26.88 17.33
CA THR A 308 4.20 -27.68 17.26
C THR A 308 4.11 -28.62 18.47
N PRO A 309 2.95 -29.25 18.72
CA PRO A 309 2.83 -30.33 19.72
C PRO A 309 3.75 -31.54 19.45
N THR A 310 4.23 -31.68 18.22
CA THR A 310 5.07 -32.79 17.74
C THR A 310 6.55 -32.43 17.53
N GLY A 311 6.95 -31.18 17.79
CA GLY A 311 8.36 -30.75 17.75
C GLY A 311 8.54 -29.38 17.13
N PHE A 312 9.74 -29.09 16.63
CA PHE A 312 9.96 -27.91 15.78
C PHE A 312 9.90 -28.31 14.31
N ILE A 313 9.03 -27.65 13.54
CA ILE A 313 9.06 -27.67 12.07
C ILE A 313 9.66 -26.36 11.56
N LYS A 314 10.18 -26.33 10.33
CA LYS A 314 10.59 -25.04 9.76
C LYS A 314 9.36 -24.24 9.39
N MET A 315 9.46 -22.92 9.49
CA MET A 315 8.46 -21.98 8.98
C MET A 315 8.09 -22.35 7.52
N GLY A 316 9.09 -22.62 6.68
CA GLY A 316 8.94 -23.12 5.30
C GLY A 316 8.09 -24.37 5.07
N GLU A 317 7.82 -25.15 6.12
CA GLU A 317 7.14 -26.45 6.06
C GLU A 317 5.68 -26.37 6.58
N VAL A 318 5.29 -25.28 7.25
CA VAL A 318 3.97 -25.05 7.87
C VAL A 318 2.85 -24.91 6.83
N ARG A 319 1.67 -25.46 7.15
CA ARG A 319 0.45 -25.45 6.33
C ARG A 319 -0.78 -25.03 7.13
N VAL A 320 -1.81 -24.60 6.41
CA VAL A 320 -3.14 -24.35 7.01
C VAL A 320 -3.70 -25.67 7.52
N GLY A 321 -4.13 -25.70 8.77
CA GLY A 321 -4.58 -26.90 9.49
C GLY A 321 -3.52 -27.56 10.37
N ASP A 322 -2.25 -27.14 10.31
CA ASP A 322 -1.22 -27.64 11.24
C ASP A 322 -1.44 -27.09 12.66
N GLU A 323 -1.06 -27.85 13.67
CA GLU A 323 -1.11 -27.43 15.07
C GLU A 323 0.20 -26.77 15.51
N VAL A 324 0.12 -25.64 16.19
CA VAL A 324 1.25 -24.88 16.76
C VAL A 324 0.98 -24.50 18.21
N ILE A 325 2.03 -24.27 18.98
CA ILE A 325 1.93 -23.89 20.40
C ILE A 325 1.78 -22.37 20.54
N ALA A 326 0.94 -21.90 21.45
CA ALA A 326 0.77 -20.49 21.84
C ALA A 326 1.65 -20.11 23.05
N PRO A 327 1.93 -18.82 23.35
CA PRO A 327 2.89 -18.43 24.40
C PRO A 327 2.52 -18.81 25.85
N ASN A 328 1.24 -19.08 26.11
CA ASN A 328 0.67 -19.68 27.32
C ASN A 328 0.85 -21.21 27.39
N GLY A 329 1.44 -21.83 26.35
CA GLY A 329 1.62 -23.27 26.25
C GLY A 329 0.43 -24.05 25.66
N GLU A 330 -0.66 -23.37 25.30
CA GLU A 330 -1.84 -24.01 24.68
C GLU A 330 -1.60 -24.41 23.22
N ILE A 331 -2.38 -25.38 22.72
CA ILE A 331 -2.33 -25.82 21.32
C ILE A 331 -3.34 -25.00 20.52
N THR A 332 -2.93 -24.49 19.36
CA THR A 332 -3.79 -23.77 18.42
C THR A 332 -3.55 -24.20 16.98
N VAL A 333 -4.51 -23.96 16.08
CA VAL A 333 -4.46 -24.39 14.68
C VAL A 333 -4.08 -23.21 13.78
N VAL A 334 -3.22 -23.46 12.79
CA VAL A 334 -2.84 -22.50 11.75
C VAL A 334 -4.02 -22.27 10.79
N THR A 335 -4.54 -21.05 10.76
CA THR A 335 -5.69 -20.63 9.94
C THR A 335 -5.30 -20.10 8.57
N GLY A 336 -4.02 -19.72 8.38
CA GLY A 336 -3.53 -19.10 7.15
C GLY A 336 -2.01 -19.14 7.06
N VAL A 337 -1.48 -19.23 5.84
CA VAL A 337 -0.04 -19.24 5.53
C VAL A 337 0.21 -18.28 4.37
N PHE A 338 1.09 -17.29 4.58
CA PHE A 338 1.28 -16.15 3.68
C PHE A 338 2.77 -15.87 3.44
N PRO A 339 3.38 -16.48 2.40
CA PRO A 339 4.74 -16.16 1.98
C PRO A 339 4.88 -14.79 1.32
N GLN A 340 6.01 -14.11 1.56
CA GLN A 340 6.16 -12.66 1.31
C GLN A 340 7.44 -12.30 0.54
N GLY A 341 7.98 -13.24 -0.26
CA GLY A 341 9.18 -13.01 -1.08
C GLY A 341 10.46 -12.85 -0.26
N GLU A 342 11.46 -12.12 -0.78
CA GLU A 342 12.72 -11.85 -0.06
C GLU A 342 12.71 -10.50 0.66
N ARG A 343 13.04 -10.50 1.95
CA ARG A 343 13.17 -9.28 2.79
C ARG A 343 14.55 -9.16 3.43
N ASP A 344 14.89 -7.94 3.82
CA ASP A 344 16.03 -7.64 4.69
C ASP A 344 15.78 -8.21 6.08
N VAL A 345 16.63 -9.16 6.49
CA VAL A 345 16.48 -9.92 7.74
C VAL A 345 17.57 -9.52 8.72
N TYR A 346 17.16 -9.42 9.99
CA TYR A 346 17.94 -8.95 11.11
C TYR A 346 17.92 -10.00 12.22
N ARG A 347 19.10 -10.24 12.81
CA ARG A 347 19.33 -11.17 13.91
C ARG A 347 19.20 -10.45 15.24
N VAL A 348 18.20 -10.83 16.00
CA VAL A 348 17.91 -10.34 17.34
C VAL A 348 18.67 -11.21 18.34
N VAL A 349 19.76 -10.69 18.93
CA VAL A 349 20.63 -11.43 19.86
C VAL A 349 20.16 -11.21 21.29
N LEU A 350 19.99 -12.30 22.04
CA LEU A 350 19.45 -12.32 23.40
C LEU A 350 20.54 -12.47 24.47
N SER A 351 20.18 -12.20 25.73
CA SER A 351 21.11 -12.16 26.86
C SER A 351 21.73 -13.51 27.26
N ASP A 352 21.09 -14.61 26.88
CA ASP A 352 21.61 -15.98 27.02
C ASP A 352 22.60 -16.36 25.90
N GLY A 353 22.71 -15.54 24.85
CA GLY A 353 23.56 -15.78 23.69
C GLY A 353 22.85 -16.43 22.51
N ARG A 354 21.53 -16.63 22.59
CA ARG A 354 20.71 -17.07 21.45
C ARG A 354 20.41 -15.93 20.50
N SER A 355 19.93 -16.29 19.32
CA SER A 355 19.39 -15.32 18.39
C SER A 355 18.22 -15.88 17.59
N VAL A 356 17.36 -14.96 17.17
CA VAL A 356 16.20 -15.17 16.29
C VAL A 356 16.35 -14.24 15.09
N GLU A 357 15.79 -14.59 13.93
CA GLU A 357 15.89 -13.78 12.71
C GLU A 357 14.51 -13.32 12.22
N SER A 358 14.34 -12.02 11.99
CA SER A 358 13.11 -11.43 11.46
C SER A 358 13.36 -10.09 10.73
N ASP A 359 12.35 -9.55 10.04
CA ASP A 359 12.45 -8.21 9.42
C ASP A 359 12.29 -7.06 10.43
N LEU A 360 12.54 -5.80 10.02
CA LEU A 360 12.46 -4.65 10.93
C LEU A 360 11.03 -4.27 11.37
N GLU A 361 10.02 -4.63 10.58
CA GLU A 361 8.61 -4.31 10.84
C GLU A 361 7.92 -5.39 11.67
N HIS A 362 8.67 -6.43 12.00
CA HIS A 362 8.30 -7.51 12.87
C HIS A 362 8.05 -6.99 14.30
N LEU A 363 6.88 -7.29 14.86
CA LEU A 363 6.51 -6.84 16.21
C LEU A 363 7.09 -7.76 17.29
N TRP A 364 7.19 -7.24 18.50
CA TRP A 364 7.78 -7.92 19.65
C TRP A 364 7.06 -7.48 20.92
N ALA A 365 6.51 -8.43 21.68
CA ALA A 365 5.94 -8.16 23.00
C ALA A 365 7.07 -8.09 24.04
N VAL A 366 7.45 -6.88 24.42
CA VAL A 366 8.58 -6.59 25.33
C VAL A 366 8.15 -5.84 26.57
N ASN A 367 8.96 -5.89 27.63
CA ASN A 367 8.79 -5.02 28.78
C ASN A 367 10.13 -4.44 29.24
N THR A 368 10.09 -3.35 30.00
CA THR A 368 11.27 -2.85 30.73
C THR A 368 11.24 -3.37 32.16
N THR A 369 12.41 -3.43 32.82
CA THR A 369 12.53 -3.89 34.22
C THR A 369 11.55 -3.15 35.15
N VAL A 370 11.47 -1.83 35.02
CA VAL A 370 10.60 -0.97 35.86
C VAL A 370 9.11 -1.22 35.60
N ARG A 371 8.72 -1.46 34.35
CA ARG A 371 7.31 -1.73 34.00
C ARG A 371 6.87 -3.12 34.48
N ARG A 372 7.70 -4.14 34.27
CA ARG A 372 7.48 -5.51 34.75
C ARG A 372 7.37 -5.56 36.27
N ASP A 373 8.31 -4.94 36.98
CA ASP A 373 8.35 -4.94 38.46
C ASP A 373 7.15 -4.18 39.09
N ARG A 374 6.38 -3.43 38.27
CA ARG A 374 5.12 -2.77 38.62
C ARG A 374 3.86 -3.52 38.11
N GLY A 375 4.00 -4.72 37.54
CA GLY A 375 2.89 -5.50 37.01
C GLY A 375 2.22 -4.95 35.73
N ASN A 376 2.90 -4.08 34.97
CA ASN A 376 2.30 -3.53 33.74
C ASN A 376 2.27 -4.57 32.60
N PRO A 377 1.24 -4.54 31.74
CA PRO A 377 1.19 -5.37 30.55
C PRO A 377 2.39 -5.13 29.61
N LEU A 378 2.69 -6.15 28.81
CA LEU A 378 3.72 -6.12 27.77
C LEU A 378 3.43 -4.97 26.78
N LYS A 379 4.49 -4.28 26.36
CA LYS A 379 4.44 -3.29 25.29
C LYS A 379 4.80 -3.98 23.97
N VAL A 380 3.93 -3.90 22.97
CA VAL A 380 4.27 -4.34 21.61
C VAL A 380 5.05 -3.23 20.92
N LEU A 381 6.19 -3.58 20.28
CA LEU A 381 7.04 -2.67 19.52
C LEU A 381 7.56 -3.37 18.25
N THR A 382 7.82 -2.61 17.18
CA THR A 382 8.58 -3.11 16.02
C THR A 382 10.04 -3.41 16.39
N LEU A 383 10.68 -4.29 15.62
CA LEU A 383 12.12 -4.54 15.75
C LEU A 383 12.94 -3.27 15.44
N ARG A 384 12.43 -2.41 14.54
CA ARG A 384 12.93 -1.05 14.28
C ARG A 384 12.97 -0.20 15.54
N GLU A 385 11.84 -0.02 16.23
CA GLU A 385 11.78 0.73 17.49
C GLU A 385 12.69 0.13 18.59
N ILE A 386 12.75 -1.19 18.69
CA ILE A 386 13.61 -1.89 19.65
C ILE A 386 15.10 -1.67 19.35
N ARG A 387 15.49 -1.69 18.07
CA ARG A 387 16.87 -1.40 17.63
C ARG A 387 17.24 0.05 17.91
N ASP A 388 16.35 0.98 17.60
CA ASP A 388 16.61 2.41 17.68
C ASP A 388 16.62 2.92 19.15
N ASP A 389 15.99 2.18 20.07
CA ASP A 389 15.92 2.45 21.52
C ASP A 389 16.43 1.26 22.38
N LEU A 390 17.52 0.59 21.95
CA LEU A 390 17.93 -0.71 22.47
C LEU A 390 18.51 -0.68 23.91
N THR A 391 19.12 0.43 24.33
CA THR A 391 19.88 0.51 25.60
C THR A 391 19.45 1.69 26.46
N THR A 392 19.61 1.57 27.78
CA THR A 392 19.40 2.69 28.71
C THR A 392 20.69 3.50 28.89
N GLY A 393 20.63 4.66 29.55
CA GLY A 393 21.78 5.57 29.72
C GLY A 393 23.02 4.98 30.42
N ASN A 394 22.90 3.81 31.06
CA ASN A 394 24.03 3.05 31.64
C ASN A 394 24.60 1.95 30.71
N LYS A 395 24.14 1.89 29.45
CA LYS A 395 24.43 0.86 28.43
C LYS A 395 23.89 -0.55 28.72
N SER A 396 22.96 -0.72 29.66
CA SER A 396 22.21 -1.98 29.80
C SER A 396 21.15 -2.12 28.72
N SER A 397 20.84 -3.35 28.31
CA SER A 397 19.62 -3.68 27.54
C SER A 397 18.38 -3.06 28.17
N LYS A 398 17.53 -2.42 27.35
CA LYS A 398 16.28 -1.79 27.77
C LYS A 398 15.09 -2.74 27.77
N TRP A 399 15.04 -3.61 26.76
CA TRP A 399 13.89 -4.45 26.42
C TRP A 399 14.12 -5.91 26.81
N TYR A 400 13.08 -6.51 27.40
CA TYR A 400 13.06 -7.90 27.86
C TYR A 400 11.86 -8.63 27.27
N LEU A 401 12.08 -9.85 26.79
CA LEU A 401 11.05 -10.77 26.30
C LEU A 401 10.51 -11.64 27.44
N PRO A 402 9.21 -12.00 27.41
CA PRO A 402 8.67 -13.04 28.27
C PRO A 402 9.33 -14.40 27.97
N VAL A 403 9.22 -15.33 28.92
CA VAL A 403 9.63 -16.72 28.71
C VAL A 403 8.37 -17.59 28.62
N LEU A 404 8.41 -18.54 27.69
CA LEU A 404 7.35 -19.51 27.40
C LEU A 404 6.94 -20.27 28.67
N GLU A 405 5.63 -20.42 28.90
CA GLU A 405 5.11 -21.35 29.91
C GLU A 405 5.22 -22.78 29.39
N ALA A 406 5.61 -23.74 30.24
CA ALA A 406 6.00 -25.08 29.80
C ALA A 406 4.83 -25.82 29.10
N PRO A 407 4.85 -26.00 27.77
CA PRO A 407 3.70 -26.54 27.04
C PRO A 407 3.56 -28.04 27.31
N GLU A 408 2.34 -28.57 27.40
CA GLU A 408 2.15 -30.02 27.44
C GLU A 408 2.24 -30.60 26.01
N LEU A 409 3.34 -31.30 25.73
CA LEU A 409 3.64 -31.92 24.43
C LEU A 409 3.25 -33.40 24.47
N ASP A 410 2.47 -33.89 23.52
CA ASP A 410 2.04 -35.30 23.47
C ASP A 410 2.38 -35.97 22.13
N CYS A 411 3.66 -36.31 21.95
CA CYS A 411 4.06 -37.19 20.86
C CYS A 411 4.54 -38.56 21.38
N VAL A 412 3.93 -39.62 20.84
CA VAL A 412 4.28 -41.05 20.98
C VAL A 412 4.23 -41.63 22.41
N THR A 413 3.34 -42.59 22.60
CA THR A 413 3.11 -43.29 23.87
C THR A 413 4.14 -44.38 24.20
N ASP A 414 4.96 -44.83 23.24
CA ASP A 414 5.99 -45.84 23.50
C ASP A 414 7.27 -45.22 24.10
N ARG A 415 7.38 -45.36 25.42
CA ARG A 415 8.55 -45.00 26.23
C ARG A 415 9.03 -46.25 26.95
N PRO A 416 9.95 -47.04 26.34
CA PRO A 416 10.33 -48.36 26.86
C PRO A 416 11.25 -48.32 28.10
N LEU A 417 11.63 -47.12 28.56
CA LEU A 417 12.39 -46.88 29.79
C LEU A 417 11.76 -45.75 30.60
N ASP A 418 11.99 -45.78 31.91
CA ASP A 418 11.67 -44.64 32.75
C ASP A 418 12.55 -43.42 32.34
N PRO A 419 11.99 -42.19 32.26
CA PRO A 419 12.73 -41.02 31.80
C PRO A 419 13.91 -40.65 32.69
N TYR A 420 13.78 -40.81 34.01
CA TYR A 420 14.86 -40.53 34.96
C TYR A 420 15.95 -41.61 34.85
N ALA A 421 15.57 -42.89 34.74
CA ALA A 421 16.54 -43.96 34.46
C ALA A 421 17.30 -43.74 33.13
N LEU A 422 16.63 -43.27 32.09
CA LEU A 422 17.27 -42.92 30.82
C LEU A 422 18.27 -41.77 30.99
N GLY A 423 17.92 -40.73 31.76
CA GLY A 423 18.83 -39.63 32.10
C GLY A 423 20.08 -40.11 32.83
N LEU A 424 19.92 -40.95 33.87
CA LEU A 424 21.03 -41.56 34.60
C LEU A 424 21.95 -42.39 33.68
N LEU A 425 21.37 -43.24 32.82
CA LEU A 425 22.11 -44.09 31.90
C LEU A 425 22.79 -43.30 30.75
N ILE A 426 22.33 -42.08 30.45
CA ILE A 426 22.97 -41.20 29.48
C ILE A 426 24.08 -40.35 30.12
N GLY A 427 23.99 -39.97 31.40
CA GLY A 427 25.10 -39.36 32.14
C GLY A 427 26.22 -40.37 32.44
N ASP A 428 26.13 -41.03 33.59
CA ASP A 428 27.16 -41.95 34.14
C ASP A 428 27.17 -43.35 33.50
N GLY A 429 26.32 -43.61 32.50
CA GLY A 429 26.26 -44.90 31.81
C GLY A 429 27.27 -45.08 30.66
N SER A 430 27.73 -46.33 30.52
CA SER A 430 28.53 -46.84 29.40
C SER A 430 27.73 -47.91 28.65
N LEU A 431 27.36 -47.58 27.41
CA LEU A 431 26.39 -48.31 26.59
C LEU A 431 27.09 -49.03 25.41
N LEU A 432 28.08 -49.87 25.71
CA LEU A 432 29.01 -50.46 24.74
C LEU A 432 29.22 -51.97 24.96
N ASN A 433 29.85 -52.65 24.00
CA ASN A 433 30.40 -54.01 24.14
C ASN A 433 29.40 -55.10 24.57
N GLY A 434 28.13 -54.94 24.21
CA GLY A 434 27.03 -55.87 24.50
C GLY A 434 26.48 -55.76 25.93
N ARG A 435 26.83 -54.70 26.66
CA ARG A 435 26.49 -54.52 28.08
C ARG A 435 25.95 -53.12 28.34
N VAL A 436 25.17 -52.99 29.41
CA VAL A 436 24.74 -51.72 29.97
C VAL A 436 25.41 -51.61 31.33
N MET A 437 26.34 -50.66 31.45
CA MET A 437 27.09 -50.41 32.67
C MET A 437 26.76 -49.01 33.18
N PHE A 438 26.69 -48.84 34.49
CA PHE A 438 26.48 -47.56 35.19
C PHE A 438 27.56 -47.43 36.26
N THR A 439 28.36 -46.37 36.19
CA THR A 439 29.50 -46.18 37.09
C THR A 439 29.19 -45.09 38.09
N SER A 440 28.93 -45.44 39.34
CA SER A 440 28.64 -44.45 40.39
C SER A 440 29.11 -44.88 41.77
N ALA A 441 29.61 -43.90 42.53
CA ALA A 441 29.96 -44.04 43.95
C ALA A 441 28.81 -43.59 44.88
N ASP A 442 27.70 -43.10 44.33
CA ASP A 442 26.58 -42.54 45.08
C ASP A 442 25.51 -43.62 45.34
N PRO A 443 25.26 -44.01 46.61
CA PRO A 443 24.24 -45.02 46.92
C PRO A 443 22.82 -44.57 46.56
N GLU A 444 22.53 -43.27 46.60
CA GLU A 444 21.19 -42.73 46.31
C GLU A 444 20.87 -42.88 44.81
N LEU A 445 21.84 -42.61 43.93
CA LEU A 445 21.72 -42.88 42.48
C LEU A 445 21.47 -44.35 42.16
N LEU A 446 22.11 -45.27 42.90
CA LEU A 446 21.91 -46.72 42.70
C LEU A 446 20.51 -47.17 43.12
N VAL A 447 19.99 -46.65 44.25
CA VAL A 447 18.63 -46.95 44.72
C VAL A 447 17.58 -46.43 43.75
N GLU A 448 17.70 -45.17 43.30
CA GLU A 448 16.75 -44.60 42.34
C GLU A 448 16.82 -45.29 40.97
N LEU A 449 18.02 -45.65 40.49
CA LEU A 449 18.15 -46.45 39.27
C LEU A 449 17.50 -47.83 39.44
N MET A 450 17.73 -48.52 40.56
CA MET A 450 17.07 -49.81 40.87
C MET A 450 15.55 -49.71 40.86
N ALA A 451 14.99 -48.64 41.44
CA ALA A 451 13.55 -48.40 41.49
C ALA A 451 12.93 -48.12 40.12
N ALA A 452 13.70 -47.48 39.22
CA ALA A 452 13.25 -47.09 37.88
C ALA A 452 13.54 -48.13 36.77
N LEU A 453 14.18 -49.27 37.10
CA LEU A 453 14.41 -50.36 36.13
C LEU A 453 13.11 -51.08 35.73
N PRO A 454 12.93 -51.45 34.45
CA PRO A 454 11.75 -52.18 34.00
C PRO A 454 11.73 -53.62 34.54
N LYS A 455 10.51 -54.15 34.74
CA LYS A 455 10.29 -55.53 35.20
C LYS A 455 11.03 -56.53 34.30
N GLY A 456 11.96 -57.27 34.89
CA GLY A 456 12.82 -58.22 34.17
C GLY A 456 14.25 -57.73 33.93
N ALA A 457 14.63 -56.54 34.40
CA ALA A 457 16.01 -56.12 34.59
C ALA A 457 16.37 -55.98 36.08
N HIS A 458 17.66 -56.06 36.41
CA HIS A 458 18.22 -55.84 37.74
C HIS A 458 19.67 -55.36 37.65
N LEU A 459 20.15 -54.66 38.66
CA LEU A 459 21.56 -54.28 38.82
C LEU A 459 22.35 -55.41 39.47
N VAL A 460 23.56 -55.65 38.94
CA VAL A 460 24.52 -56.66 39.41
C VAL A 460 25.90 -56.03 39.46
N LYS A 461 26.66 -56.29 40.53
CA LYS A 461 28.08 -55.99 40.63
C LYS A 461 28.89 -57.29 40.56
N PRO A 462 29.52 -57.61 39.41
CA PRO A 462 30.39 -58.78 39.29
C PRO A 462 31.65 -58.63 40.15
N GLU A 463 32.19 -59.73 40.67
CA GLU A 463 33.42 -59.74 41.49
C GLU A 463 34.66 -59.21 40.75
N TRP A 464 34.64 -59.22 39.41
CA TRP A 464 35.73 -58.69 38.56
C TRP A 464 35.57 -57.20 38.19
N ALA A 465 34.46 -56.56 38.56
CA ALA A 465 34.20 -55.16 38.26
C ALA A 465 34.83 -54.23 39.31
N ASN A 466 35.08 -52.96 38.94
CA ASN A 466 35.59 -51.97 39.89
C ASN A 466 34.54 -51.67 40.98
N GLU A 467 34.96 -51.01 42.06
CA GLU A 467 34.10 -50.71 43.19
C GLU A 467 32.83 -49.91 42.83
N TYR A 468 32.88 -49.12 41.77
CA TYR A 468 31.80 -48.24 41.33
C TYR A 468 31.07 -48.73 40.07
N ASP A 469 31.51 -49.84 39.45
CA ASP A 469 30.96 -50.32 38.18
C ASP A 469 29.82 -51.33 38.40
N TRP A 470 28.60 -50.94 38.03
CA TRP A 470 27.41 -51.78 38.10
C TRP A 470 26.90 -52.13 36.71
N PHE A 471 26.34 -53.33 36.55
CA PHE A 471 25.83 -53.85 35.29
C PHE A 471 24.33 -54.09 35.36
N VAL A 472 23.58 -53.56 34.39
CA VAL A 472 22.14 -53.83 34.24
C VAL A 472 21.98 -55.10 33.41
N ASN A 473 21.50 -56.18 34.05
CA ASN A 473 21.28 -57.48 33.45
C ASN A 473 19.79 -57.83 33.41
N GLY A 474 19.37 -58.63 32.43
CA GLY A 474 18.02 -59.20 32.43
C GLY A 474 17.91 -60.45 33.33
N CYS A 475 16.71 -60.71 33.86
CA CYS A 475 16.45 -61.83 34.76
C CYS A 475 16.41 -63.21 34.06
N ARG A 476 16.42 -63.25 32.72
CA ARG A 476 16.56 -64.48 31.93
C ARG A 476 17.83 -64.40 31.07
N LYS A 477 18.54 -65.53 30.98
CA LYS A 477 19.80 -65.64 30.24
C LYS A 477 19.59 -65.33 28.75
N GLY A 478 20.27 -64.29 28.24
CA GLY A 478 20.20 -63.88 26.83
C GLY A 478 19.17 -62.79 26.50
N THR A 479 18.34 -62.37 27.45
CA THR A 479 17.42 -61.22 27.29
C THR A 479 17.86 -60.08 28.20
N ASN A 480 17.78 -58.83 27.77
CA ASN A 480 18.01 -57.68 28.65
C ASN A 480 17.11 -56.53 28.20
N PRO A 481 15.94 -56.31 28.83
CA PRO A 481 14.94 -55.38 28.33
C PRO A 481 15.45 -53.93 28.29
N VAL A 482 16.43 -53.56 29.14
CA VAL A 482 17.06 -52.24 29.09
C VAL A 482 18.00 -52.11 27.90
N LEU A 483 18.83 -53.13 27.62
CA LEU A 483 19.68 -53.14 26.43
C LEU A 483 18.85 -53.11 25.14
N ASP A 484 17.74 -53.86 25.12
CA ASP A 484 16.85 -53.93 23.96
C ASP A 484 16.09 -52.61 23.77
N ALA A 485 15.66 -51.94 24.85
CA ALA A 485 15.09 -50.59 24.80
C ALA A 485 16.12 -49.53 24.35
N LEU A 486 17.35 -49.54 24.87
CA LEU A 486 18.40 -48.59 24.46
C LEU A 486 18.82 -48.78 22.99
N ARG A 487 18.67 -49.99 22.44
CA ARG A 487 18.83 -50.27 21.00
C ARG A 487 17.66 -49.72 20.19
N ALA A 488 16.43 -49.93 20.64
CA ALA A 488 15.23 -49.39 19.98
C ALA A 488 15.24 -47.85 19.93
N LEU A 489 15.74 -47.20 20.98
CA LEU A 489 15.93 -45.75 21.08
C LEU A 489 17.19 -45.23 20.35
N GLY A 490 18.01 -46.10 19.76
CA GLY A 490 19.23 -45.73 19.01
C GLY A 490 20.38 -45.14 19.84
N VAL A 491 20.25 -45.03 21.16
CA VAL A 491 21.29 -44.44 22.04
C VAL A 491 22.42 -45.43 22.40
N TYR A 492 22.17 -46.73 22.27
CA TYR A 492 23.17 -47.76 22.49
C TYR A 492 24.26 -47.73 21.40
N GLY A 493 25.52 -47.93 21.80
CA GLY A 493 26.68 -47.94 20.88
C GLY A 493 27.46 -46.63 20.79
N HIS A 494 26.94 -45.55 21.38
CA HIS A 494 27.54 -44.21 21.33
C HIS A 494 28.58 -43.99 22.43
N ARG A 495 29.68 -43.30 22.11
CA ARG A 495 30.69 -42.83 23.10
C ARG A 495 30.30 -41.48 23.67
N ALA A 496 30.95 -41.03 24.75
CA ALA A 496 30.61 -39.78 25.46
C ALA A 496 30.46 -38.52 24.56
N ARG A 497 31.27 -38.40 23.51
CA ARG A 497 31.21 -37.29 22.52
C ARG A 497 30.07 -37.41 21.50
N ASP A 498 29.51 -38.62 21.37
CA ASP A 498 28.50 -39.01 20.38
C ASP A 498 27.13 -39.26 21.03
N LYS A 499 27.00 -39.09 22.36
CA LYS A 499 25.76 -39.23 23.15
C LYS A 499 24.71 -38.18 22.73
N PHE A 500 23.44 -38.55 22.80
CA PHE A 500 22.28 -37.70 22.48
C PHE A 500 21.01 -38.19 23.20
N LEU A 501 19.99 -37.35 23.29
CA LEU A 501 18.66 -37.68 23.82
C LEU A 501 17.70 -38.08 22.68
N PRO A 502 16.88 -39.14 22.84
CA PRO A 502 15.85 -39.52 21.87
C PRO A 502 14.72 -38.49 21.77
N GLU A 503 14.22 -38.28 20.55
CA GLU A 503 13.17 -37.28 20.28
C GLU A 503 11.85 -37.57 21.01
N ASN A 504 11.47 -38.84 21.18
CA ASN A 504 10.26 -39.26 21.92
C ASN A 504 10.33 -39.05 23.46
N TYR A 505 11.48 -38.62 24.00
CA TYR A 505 11.57 -38.10 25.37
C TYR A 505 11.83 -36.59 25.42
N MET A 506 12.35 -36.01 24.33
CA MET A 506 12.43 -34.56 24.18
C MET A 506 11.03 -33.96 23.99
N VAL A 507 10.19 -34.49 23.12
CA VAL A 507 8.86 -33.94 22.81
C VAL A 507 7.76 -34.70 23.58
N ALA A 508 7.94 -34.79 24.89
CA ALA A 508 7.07 -35.54 25.80
C ALA A 508 6.40 -34.61 26.84
N PRO A 509 5.40 -35.09 27.61
CA PRO A 509 4.73 -34.28 28.64
C PRO A 509 5.71 -33.65 29.64
N VAL A 510 5.35 -32.52 30.24
CA VAL A 510 6.20 -31.71 31.14
C VAL A 510 6.93 -32.57 32.18
N LYS A 511 6.19 -33.48 32.83
CA LYS A 511 6.72 -34.42 33.85
C LYS A 511 7.82 -35.35 33.32
N VAL A 512 7.75 -35.76 32.05
CA VAL A 512 8.71 -36.66 31.40
C VAL A 512 10.02 -35.92 31.10
N ARG A 513 9.92 -34.73 30.51
CA ARG A 513 11.09 -33.87 30.21
C ARG A 513 11.80 -33.42 31.49
N HIS A 514 11.03 -33.08 32.52
CA HIS A 514 11.57 -32.73 33.84
C HIS A 514 12.31 -33.90 34.50
N ALA A 515 11.70 -35.09 34.54
CA ALA A 515 12.33 -36.30 35.07
C ALA A 515 13.60 -36.70 34.29
N LEU A 516 13.60 -36.59 32.96
CA LEU A 516 14.80 -36.82 32.13
C LEU A 516 15.91 -35.82 32.44
N LEU A 517 15.57 -34.53 32.55
CA LEU A 517 16.52 -33.48 32.90
C LEU A 517 17.12 -33.70 34.29
N GLN A 518 16.30 -34.08 35.27
CA GLN A 518 16.77 -34.42 36.62
C GLN A 518 17.81 -35.56 36.59
N GLY A 519 17.58 -36.65 35.85
CA GLY A 519 18.57 -37.75 35.74
C GLY A 519 19.91 -37.32 35.13
N LEU A 520 19.89 -36.38 34.17
CA LEU A 520 21.11 -35.81 33.58
C LEU A 520 21.82 -34.85 34.56
N LEU A 521 21.08 -34.16 35.42
CA LEU A 521 21.64 -33.22 36.41
C LEU A 521 22.09 -33.91 37.70
N ASP A 522 21.46 -35.01 38.09
CA ASP A 522 21.83 -35.79 39.26
C ASP A 522 23.12 -36.61 39.04
N THR A 523 23.46 -36.89 37.78
CA THR A 523 24.79 -37.38 37.36
C THR A 523 25.76 -36.20 37.14
N ASP A 524 25.94 -35.73 35.90
CA ASP A 524 26.94 -34.74 35.46
C ASP A 524 26.62 -33.27 35.85
N GLY A 525 25.48 -33.02 36.49
CA GLY A 525 25.09 -31.68 36.96
C GLY A 525 25.78 -31.27 38.26
N THR A 526 26.15 -29.99 38.33
CA THR A 526 26.80 -29.32 39.46
C THR A 526 26.07 -28.01 39.78
N LEU A 527 26.25 -27.51 41.00
CA LEU A 527 25.63 -26.27 41.47
C LEU A 527 26.71 -25.38 42.11
N ASP A 528 26.64 -24.08 41.83
CA ASP A 528 27.57 -23.11 42.38
C ASP A 528 27.38 -22.93 43.89
N HIS A 529 28.37 -23.35 44.68
CA HIS A 529 28.32 -23.35 46.14
C HIS A 529 28.14 -21.95 46.75
N ASP A 530 28.60 -20.88 46.09
CA ASP A 530 28.52 -19.52 46.65
C ASP A 530 27.13 -18.90 46.45
N GLN A 531 26.46 -19.17 45.31
CA GLN A 531 25.19 -18.51 44.95
C GLN A 531 23.95 -19.41 44.96
N GLY A 532 24.09 -20.73 45.07
CA GLY A 532 22.98 -21.67 45.32
C GLY A 532 21.88 -21.75 44.24
N SER A 533 22.06 -21.08 43.10
CA SER A 533 20.95 -20.77 42.17
C SER A 533 21.35 -20.78 40.69
N ASN A 534 22.58 -21.21 40.38
CA ASN A 534 23.10 -21.41 39.03
C ASN A 534 23.54 -22.87 38.88
N VAL A 535 22.77 -23.64 38.11
CA VAL A 535 23.03 -25.07 37.83
C VAL A 535 23.89 -25.16 36.58
N THR A 536 24.88 -26.05 36.56
CA THR A 536 25.67 -26.27 35.34
C THR A 536 25.88 -27.76 35.04
N PHE A 537 25.82 -28.12 33.76
CA PHE A 537 25.98 -29.48 33.24
C PHE A 537 27.14 -29.49 32.25
N LEU A 538 28.03 -30.49 32.29
CA LEU A 538 29.21 -30.56 31.44
C LEU A 538 29.17 -31.80 30.55
N SER A 539 29.17 -31.64 29.23
CA SER A 539 29.14 -32.75 28.28
C SER A 539 30.32 -32.71 27.30
N ALA A 540 30.82 -33.88 26.93
CA ALA A 540 31.76 -34.04 25.81
C ALA A 540 31.06 -34.05 24.43
N SER A 541 29.75 -34.27 24.40
CA SER A 541 28.91 -34.20 23.21
C SER A 541 28.30 -32.80 23.07
N PRO A 542 28.56 -32.07 21.96
CA PRO A 542 27.87 -30.79 21.68
C PRO A 542 26.36 -31.02 21.55
N ARG A 543 25.95 -32.07 20.83
CA ARG A 543 24.54 -32.41 20.62
C ARG A 543 23.79 -32.61 21.94
N LEU A 544 24.38 -33.33 22.90
CA LEU A 544 23.78 -33.53 24.22
C LEU A 544 23.70 -32.21 25.01
N ALA A 545 24.71 -31.34 24.91
CA ALA A 545 24.71 -30.05 25.58
C ALA A 545 23.59 -29.12 25.06
N ASP A 546 23.40 -29.08 23.74
CA ASP A 546 22.31 -28.34 23.10
C ASP A 546 20.93 -28.92 23.48
N GLN A 547 20.79 -30.25 23.51
CA GLN A 547 19.55 -30.92 23.93
C GLN A 547 19.23 -30.71 25.43
N VAL A 548 20.23 -30.59 26.31
CA VAL A 548 20.03 -30.24 27.72
C VAL A 548 19.64 -28.76 27.90
N SER A 549 20.21 -27.85 27.10
CA SER A 549 19.75 -26.45 27.03
C SER A 549 18.27 -26.42 26.65
N TRP A 550 17.91 -27.11 25.57
CA TRP A 550 16.56 -27.23 25.05
C TRP A 550 15.57 -27.76 26.09
N LEU A 551 15.91 -28.84 26.80
CA LEU A 551 15.05 -29.39 27.86
C LEU A 551 14.73 -28.33 28.93
N ALA A 552 15.73 -27.60 29.40
CA ALA A 552 15.52 -26.57 30.42
C ALA A 552 14.62 -25.42 29.94
N GLU A 553 14.72 -25.00 28.69
CA GLU A 553 13.86 -23.94 28.13
C GLU A 553 12.45 -24.42 27.84
N SER A 554 12.30 -25.68 27.44
CA SER A 554 10.99 -26.31 27.25
C SER A 554 10.18 -26.36 28.57
N LEU A 555 10.86 -26.26 29.72
CA LEU A 555 10.31 -26.16 31.07
C LEU A 555 10.27 -24.69 31.58
N GLY A 556 10.15 -23.71 30.69
CA GLY A 556 10.12 -22.29 31.04
C GLY A 556 11.44 -21.70 31.58
N GLY A 557 12.55 -22.41 31.38
CA GLY A 557 13.88 -21.99 31.82
C GLY A 557 14.73 -21.29 30.76
N THR A 558 16.03 -21.19 31.06
CA THR A 558 17.07 -20.75 30.11
C THR A 558 18.28 -21.66 30.21
N GLY A 559 18.80 -22.14 29.08
CA GLY A 559 20.11 -22.76 28.98
C GLY A 559 21.08 -21.91 28.18
N ARG A 560 22.35 -21.90 28.61
CA ARG A 560 23.46 -21.24 27.90
C ARG A 560 24.62 -22.20 27.77
N VAL A 561 24.85 -22.69 26.55
CA VAL A 561 26.00 -23.53 26.21
C VAL A 561 27.24 -22.67 25.98
N ARG A 562 28.39 -23.08 26.50
CA ARG A 562 29.71 -22.51 26.17
C ARG A 562 30.77 -23.60 26.03
N PRO A 563 31.68 -23.52 25.05
CA PRO A 563 32.84 -24.41 25.00
C PRO A 563 33.79 -24.11 26.16
N VAL A 564 34.42 -25.14 26.71
CA VAL A 564 35.41 -25.09 27.78
C VAL A 564 36.48 -26.15 27.49
N GLU A 565 37.75 -25.76 27.43
CA GLU A 565 38.84 -26.73 27.34
C GLU A 565 39.17 -27.30 28.72
N LYS A 566 39.30 -28.62 28.81
CA LYS A 566 39.73 -29.33 30.01
C LYS A 566 40.64 -30.49 29.61
N MET A 567 41.86 -30.53 30.15
CA MET A 567 42.85 -31.57 29.87
C MET A 567 43.10 -31.81 28.35
N GLY A 568 43.18 -30.72 27.57
CA GLY A 568 43.42 -30.77 26.13
C GLY A 568 42.22 -31.25 25.27
N ASN A 569 41.04 -31.41 25.86
CA ASN A 569 39.81 -31.76 25.14
C ASN A 569 38.76 -30.65 25.30
N THR A 570 37.95 -30.44 24.26
CA THR A 570 36.81 -29.51 24.28
C THR A 570 35.60 -30.17 24.91
N TYR A 571 35.02 -29.51 25.90
CA TYR A 571 33.74 -29.85 26.51
C TYR A 571 32.77 -28.69 26.34
N HIS A 572 31.48 -28.97 26.52
CA HIS A 572 30.38 -28.01 26.42
C HIS A 572 29.73 -27.88 27.80
N LEU A 573 29.92 -26.73 28.45
CA LEU A 573 29.27 -26.41 29.71
C LEU A 573 27.94 -25.70 29.43
N VAL A 574 26.85 -26.30 29.87
CA VAL A 574 25.51 -25.71 29.85
C VAL A 574 25.26 -25.05 31.20
N SER A 575 24.97 -23.75 31.23
CA SER A 575 24.52 -23.03 32.43
C SER A 575 23.00 -22.88 32.40
N LEU A 576 22.32 -23.39 33.41
CA LEU A 576 20.87 -23.56 33.46
C LEU A 576 20.22 -22.70 34.55
N ARG A 577 19.04 -22.18 34.23
CA ARG A 577 18.12 -21.56 35.18
C ARG A 577 16.71 -22.08 34.91
N LEU A 578 16.14 -22.82 35.85
CA LEU A 578 14.74 -23.24 35.81
C LEU A 578 13.87 -22.28 36.64
N PRO A 579 12.54 -22.24 36.41
CA PRO A 579 11.55 -21.71 37.36
C PRO A 579 11.56 -22.48 38.68
N ASN A 580 11.08 -21.87 39.76
CA ASN A 580 11.01 -22.51 41.09
C ASN A 580 10.17 -23.81 41.10
N GLU A 581 9.14 -23.90 40.26
CA GLU A 581 8.25 -25.06 40.16
C GLU A 581 8.92 -26.34 39.58
N PHE A 582 10.07 -26.19 38.92
CA PHE A 582 10.83 -27.29 38.31
C PHE A 582 12.18 -27.47 39.02
N PRO A 583 12.23 -28.16 40.17
CA PRO A 583 13.47 -28.38 40.92
C PRO A 583 14.49 -29.17 40.08
N PRO A 584 15.75 -28.70 39.95
CA PRO A 584 16.73 -29.23 39.00
C PRO A 584 17.29 -30.61 39.37
N PHE A 585 17.17 -31.03 40.62
CA PHE A 585 17.73 -32.27 41.16
C PHE A 585 16.66 -33.06 41.89
N ARG A 586 16.77 -34.39 41.83
CA ARG A 586 15.99 -35.35 42.63
C ARG A 586 16.82 -35.93 43.77
N LEU A 587 18.16 -35.96 43.66
CA LEU A 587 19.05 -36.34 44.76
C LEU A 587 18.93 -35.36 45.93
N THR A 588 18.66 -35.89 47.13
CA THR A 588 18.44 -35.13 48.36
C THR A 588 19.62 -34.20 48.64
N ARG A 589 20.85 -34.71 48.56
CA ARG A 589 22.09 -33.94 48.80
C ARG A 589 22.35 -32.80 47.80
N LYS A 590 21.73 -32.83 46.62
CA LYS A 590 21.82 -31.75 45.61
C LYS A 590 20.63 -30.81 45.72
N ALA A 591 19.43 -31.33 45.98
CA ALA A 591 18.20 -30.57 46.16
C ALA A 591 18.28 -29.62 47.36
N GLU A 592 18.80 -30.07 48.51
CA GLU A 592 18.97 -29.23 49.72
C GLU A 592 19.93 -28.03 49.53
N LEU A 593 20.79 -28.06 48.50
CA LEU A 593 21.70 -26.97 48.16
C LEU A 593 21.07 -25.91 47.23
N VAL A 594 19.89 -26.18 46.67
CA VAL A 594 19.17 -25.24 45.81
C VAL A 594 18.49 -24.17 46.66
N LYS A 595 18.79 -22.90 46.39
CA LYS A 595 18.13 -21.74 47.03
C LYS A 595 16.98 -21.26 46.15
N GLU A 596 15.76 -21.26 46.70
CA GLU A 596 14.58 -20.67 46.05
C GLU A 596 14.78 -19.18 45.71
N ARG A 597 14.24 -18.73 44.58
CA ARG A 597 14.34 -17.33 44.15
C ARG A 597 13.13 -16.54 44.61
N THR A 598 13.36 -15.60 45.52
CA THR A 598 12.31 -14.75 46.14
C THR A 598 11.96 -13.48 45.36
N LYS A 599 12.78 -13.05 44.39
CA LYS A 599 12.60 -11.76 43.68
C LYS A 599 12.31 -11.90 42.17
N TYR A 600 12.79 -12.97 41.54
CA TYR A 600 12.65 -13.22 40.10
C TYR A 600 12.38 -14.72 39.88
N GLU A 601 11.12 -15.11 40.07
CA GLU A 601 10.66 -16.50 40.05
C GLU A 601 10.74 -17.14 38.65
N LYS A 602 10.25 -16.44 37.63
CA LYS A 602 10.44 -16.79 36.22
C LYS A 602 11.66 -16.07 35.64
N PRO A 603 12.56 -16.75 34.88
CA PRO A 603 13.66 -16.09 34.20
C PRO A 603 13.16 -15.15 33.08
N VAL A 604 14.00 -14.22 32.63
CA VAL A 604 13.70 -13.31 31.50
C VAL A 604 14.90 -13.20 30.55
N ARG A 605 14.64 -12.94 29.27
CA ARG A 605 15.66 -12.74 28.24
C ARG A 605 15.71 -11.27 27.84
N ALA A 606 16.87 -10.62 27.91
CA ALA A 606 17.04 -9.23 27.47
C ALA A 606 17.55 -9.20 26.02
N ILE A 607 17.08 -8.25 25.22
CA ILE A 607 17.56 -8.04 23.85
C ILE A 607 18.89 -7.26 23.92
N ARG A 608 19.95 -7.78 23.29
CA ARG A 608 21.32 -7.24 23.36
C ARG A 608 21.80 -6.56 22.08
N ALA A 609 21.42 -7.10 20.92
CA ALA A 609 21.81 -6.57 19.62
C ALA A 609 20.73 -6.88 18.59
N VAL A 610 20.67 -6.08 17.53
CA VAL A 610 19.86 -6.31 16.33
C VAL A 610 20.80 -6.10 15.14
N GLU A 611 21.22 -7.18 14.51
CA GLU A 611 22.32 -7.20 13.53
C GLU A 611 21.78 -7.54 12.14
N PHE A 612 22.15 -6.81 11.08
CA PHE A 612 21.70 -7.14 9.73
C PHE A 612 22.37 -8.44 9.23
N VAL A 613 21.57 -9.38 8.71
CA VAL A 613 22.03 -10.69 8.21
C VAL A 613 22.17 -10.70 6.69
N GLY A 614 21.23 -10.05 5.98
CA GLY A 614 21.12 -10.08 4.53
C GLY A 614 19.68 -10.24 4.07
N ARG A 615 19.46 -10.44 2.76
CA ARG A 615 18.13 -10.79 2.24
C ARG A 615 17.91 -12.29 2.27
N LYS A 616 16.75 -12.72 2.78
CA LYS A 616 16.29 -14.12 2.78
C LYS A 616 14.83 -14.20 2.32
N PRO A 617 14.38 -15.34 1.76
CA PRO A 617 12.96 -15.60 1.55
C PRO A 617 12.24 -15.73 2.91
N VAL A 618 11.06 -15.13 3.02
CA VAL A 618 10.30 -15.00 4.27
C VAL A 618 8.80 -15.31 4.09
N GLN A 619 8.10 -15.64 5.18
CA GLN A 619 6.65 -15.79 5.25
C GLN A 619 6.07 -15.48 6.63
N CYS A 620 4.75 -15.43 6.76
CA CYS A 620 4.06 -15.49 8.05
C CYS A 620 2.90 -16.50 8.03
N ILE A 621 2.35 -16.78 9.20
CA ILE A 621 1.17 -17.61 9.39
C ILE A 621 0.21 -16.93 10.39
N SER A 622 -1.07 -17.26 10.32
CA SER A 622 -2.10 -16.86 11.30
C SER A 622 -2.61 -18.09 12.05
N VAL A 623 -3.12 -17.90 13.27
CA VAL A 623 -3.60 -18.98 14.13
C VAL A 623 -4.98 -18.68 14.73
N ALA A 624 -5.65 -19.73 15.24
CA ALA A 624 -7.01 -19.66 15.79
C ALA A 624 -7.09 -19.19 17.27
N HIS A 625 -5.96 -19.03 17.96
CA HIS A 625 -5.91 -18.64 19.37
C HIS A 625 -6.48 -17.22 19.58
N PRO A 626 -7.19 -16.91 20.69
CA PRO A 626 -7.74 -15.57 20.93
C PRO A 626 -6.71 -14.44 20.86
N ASP A 627 -5.56 -14.60 21.51
CA ASP A 627 -4.45 -13.63 21.42
C ASP A 627 -3.78 -13.59 20.02
N GLN A 628 -4.13 -14.53 19.15
CA GLN A 628 -3.47 -14.92 17.88
C GLN A 628 -1.94 -15.01 17.93
N LEU A 629 -1.39 -15.28 19.11
CA LEU A 629 0.03 -15.50 19.29
C LEU A 629 0.38 -16.97 19.11
N TYR A 630 1.56 -17.21 18.56
CA TYR A 630 2.08 -18.54 18.28
C TYR A 630 3.60 -18.54 18.49
N VAL A 631 4.13 -19.66 18.96
CA VAL A 631 5.52 -19.84 19.39
C VAL A 631 6.38 -20.15 18.16
N THR A 632 6.62 -19.06 17.48
CA THR A 632 7.59 -18.85 16.40
C THR A 632 8.20 -17.49 16.68
N ASP A 633 9.04 -16.98 15.80
CA ASP A 633 9.70 -15.71 16.09
C ASP A 633 8.78 -14.46 16.09
N HIS A 634 7.45 -14.60 15.80
CA HIS A 634 6.23 -13.87 16.30
C HIS A 634 5.34 -12.94 15.36
N PHE A 635 3.99 -12.91 15.57
CA PHE A 635 2.91 -11.89 15.19
C PHE A 635 2.32 -11.68 13.73
N ILE A 636 1.17 -10.93 13.60
CA ILE A 636 0.13 -10.90 12.47
C ILE A 636 -0.31 -9.54 11.76
N VAL A 637 -0.89 -9.58 10.53
CA VAL A 637 -1.30 -8.48 9.59
C VAL A 637 -2.56 -7.61 9.96
N THR A 638 -2.71 -6.35 9.45
CA THR A 638 -3.98 -5.54 9.42
C THR A 638 -4.33 -4.87 8.06
N HIS A 639 -5.56 -4.31 7.89
CA HIS A 639 -6.04 -3.58 6.69
C HIS A 639 -6.98 -2.38 7.02
N ASN A 640 -7.07 -1.40 6.11
CA ASN A 640 -7.77 -0.09 6.26
C ASN A 640 -9.26 -0.18 6.66
N THR A 641 -9.95 -1.28 6.33
CA THR A 641 -11.33 -1.57 6.76
C THR A 641 -11.49 -1.51 8.30
N MET A 642 -10.40 -1.70 9.05
CA MET A 642 -10.39 -1.58 10.51
C MET A 642 -10.75 -0.18 11.00
N VAL A 643 -10.24 0.88 10.35
CA VAL A 643 -10.56 2.27 10.69
C VAL A 643 -12.04 2.55 10.43
N ALA A 644 -12.55 2.09 9.28
CA ALA A 644 -13.97 2.23 8.95
C ALA A 644 -14.87 1.41 9.88
N LEU A 645 -14.51 0.19 10.27
CA LEU A 645 -15.29 -0.61 11.21
C LEU A 645 -15.35 0.05 12.59
N ARG A 646 -14.23 0.56 13.11
CA ARG A 646 -14.22 1.29 14.40
C ARG A 646 -15.12 2.53 14.35
N ALA A 647 -15.09 3.28 13.25
CA ALA A 647 -15.98 4.42 13.01
C ALA A 647 -17.47 4.00 12.94
N MET A 648 -17.78 2.88 12.27
CA MET A 648 -19.15 2.34 12.21
C MET A 648 -19.65 1.87 13.57
N LEU A 649 -18.79 1.25 14.39
CA LEU A 649 -19.13 0.86 15.76
C LEU A 649 -19.38 2.06 16.67
N GLN A 650 -18.59 3.14 16.55
CA GLN A 650 -18.84 4.38 17.31
C GLN A 650 -20.22 4.99 17.00
N ALA A 651 -20.64 4.99 15.73
CA ALA A 651 -21.98 5.44 15.36
C ALA A 651 -23.09 4.52 15.91
N VAL A 652 -22.88 3.20 15.90
CA VAL A 652 -23.79 2.22 16.50
C VAL A 652 -23.89 2.39 18.02
N ASP A 653 -22.77 2.61 18.71
CA ASP A 653 -22.71 2.86 20.14
C ASP A 653 -23.44 4.13 20.59
N ALA A 654 -23.54 5.12 19.68
CA ALA A 654 -24.34 6.33 19.84
C ALA A 654 -25.83 6.16 19.47
N GLY A 655 -26.29 4.93 19.18
CA GLY A 655 -27.67 4.63 18.81
C GLY A 655 -28.05 5.05 17.39
N ARG A 656 -27.07 5.21 16.50
CA ARG A 656 -27.26 5.51 15.06
C ARG A 656 -26.90 4.29 14.21
N GLN A 657 -27.37 4.26 12.97
CA GLN A 657 -27.03 3.25 11.99
C GLN A 657 -25.83 3.69 11.16
N SER A 658 -25.04 2.72 10.69
CA SER A 658 -23.98 2.92 9.71
C SER A 658 -24.32 2.27 8.37
N ALA A 659 -23.99 2.93 7.26
CA ALA A 659 -24.17 2.38 5.92
C ALA A 659 -22.83 2.30 5.16
N MET A 660 -22.43 1.12 4.70
CA MET A 660 -21.26 0.90 3.86
C MET A 660 -21.69 0.66 2.40
N LEU A 661 -21.28 1.58 1.52
CA LEU A 661 -21.55 1.56 0.09
C LEU A 661 -20.35 0.96 -0.67
N ALA A 662 -20.58 -0.12 -1.40
CA ALA A 662 -19.58 -0.81 -2.21
C ALA A 662 -19.98 -0.81 -3.71
N PRO A 663 -19.02 -0.65 -4.64
CA PRO A 663 -19.29 -0.37 -6.06
C PRO A 663 -19.86 -1.57 -6.85
N THR A 664 -19.71 -2.78 -6.31
CA THR A 664 -20.23 -4.02 -6.90
C THR A 664 -20.92 -4.87 -5.84
N GLU A 665 -21.90 -5.68 -6.25
CA GLU A 665 -22.60 -6.59 -5.33
C GLU A 665 -21.65 -7.63 -4.72
N VAL A 666 -20.62 -8.02 -5.47
CA VAL A 666 -19.53 -8.90 -5.02
C VAL A 666 -18.75 -8.27 -3.85
N LEU A 667 -18.36 -6.99 -3.96
CA LEU A 667 -17.69 -6.31 -2.85
C LEU A 667 -18.63 -6.06 -1.67
N ALA A 668 -19.91 -5.72 -1.92
CA ALA A 668 -20.89 -5.58 -0.85
C ALA A 668 -21.04 -6.88 -0.03
N ALA A 669 -21.16 -8.03 -0.72
CA ALA A 669 -21.23 -9.34 -0.07
C ALA A 669 -19.91 -9.74 0.62
N GLN A 670 -18.76 -9.38 0.04
CA GLN A 670 -17.46 -9.63 0.65
C GLN A 670 -17.27 -8.82 1.95
N HIS A 671 -17.59 -7.53 1.92
CA HIS A 671 -17.52 -6.65 3.10
C HIS A 671 -18.51 -7.11 4.17
N ALA A 672 -19.78 -7.36 3.85
CA ALA A 672 -20.76 -7.85 4.80
C ALA A 672 -20.29 -9.12 5.52
N ARG A 673 -19.70 -10.07 4.78
CA ARG A 673 -19.11 -11.29 5.36
C ARG A 673 -17.90 -10.97 6.25
N SER A 674 -16.94 -10.19 5.74
CA SER A 674 -15.72 -9.86 6.48
C SER A 674 -15.98 -9.07 7.77
N LEU A 675 -16.94 -8.12 7.76
CA LEU A 675 -17.37 -7.42 8.96
C LEU A 675 -18.04 -8.37 9.97
N THR A 676 -18.89 -9.29 9.50
CA THR A 676 -19.54 -10.30 10.36
C THR A 676 -18.50 -11.25 10.98
N GLU A 677 -17.52 -11.71 10.20
CA GLU A 677 -16.43 -12.58 10.64
C GLU A 677 -15.50 -11.88 11.65
N MET A 678 -15.19 -10.58 11.47
CA MET A 678 -14.38 -9.81 12.42
C MET A 678 -15.10 -9.50 13.73
N LEU A 679 -16.43 -9.31 13.70
CA LEU A 679 -17.23 -9.02 14.89
C LEU A 679 -17.63 -10.26 15.69
N GLY A 680 -17.76 -11.43 15.04
CA GLY A 680 -18.14 -12.68 15.70
C GLY A 680 -19.53 -12.61 16.35
N ASP A 681 -19.61 -12.92 17.64
CA ASP A 681 -20.81 -12.79 18.48
C ASP A 681 -21.32 -11.34 18.62
N LEU A 682 -20.47 -10.33 18.37
CA LEU A 682 -20.91 -8.92 18.34
C LEU A 682 -21.74 -8.57 17.10
N ALA A 683 -21.78 -9.43 16.06
CA ALA A 683 -22.64 -9.24 14.88
C ALA A 683 -23.95 -10.06 14.94
N GLN A 684 -24.24 -10.72 16.07
CA GLN A 684 -25.34 -11.68 16.21
C GLN A 684 -26.52 -11.14 17.04
N ALA A 685 -26.83 -9.83 16.94
CA ALA A 685 -27.93 -9.22 17.68
C ALA A 685 -29.28 -9.94 17.50
N GLY A 686 -29.85 -10.37 18.63
CA GLY A 686 -31.12 -11.10 18.69
C GLY A 686 -31.02 -12.60 18.35
N GLN A 687 -29.81 -13.16 18.23
CA GLN A 687 -29.60 -14.59 17.94
C GLN A 687 -29.10 -15.35 19.18
N LEU A 688 -29.34 -16.67 19.21
CA LEU A 688 -28.82 -17.57 20.23
C LEU A 688 -27.29 -17.66 20.15
N GLY A 689 -26.60 -17.03 21.11
CA GLY A 689 -25.13 -16.97 21.18
C GLY A 689 -24.53 -15.59 20.93
N GLY A 690 -25.33 -14.58 20.55
CA GLY A 690 -24.88 -13.20 20.47
C GLY A 690 -24.62 -12.55 21.84
N ALA A 691 -23.74 -11.55 21.87
CA ALA A 691 -23.46 -10.77 23.09
C ALA A 691 -24.63 -9.85 23.48
N GLU A 692 -24.68 -9.42 24.75
CA GLU A 692 -25.79 -8.58 25.28
C GLU A 692 -25.92 -7.23 24.56
N ASP A 693 -24.79 -6.56 24.25
CA ASP A 693 -24.74 -5.31 23.46
C ASP A 693 -24.47 -5.57 21.95
N ALA A 694 -24.74 -6.76 21.39
CA ALA A 694 -24.42 -7.04 19.98
C ALA A 694 -25.18 -6.14 18.97
N THR A 695 -24.59 -5.95 17.78
CA THR A 695 -25.21 -5.30 16.60
C THR A 695 -25.56 -6.32 15.50
N ARG A 696 -26.22 -5.89 14.42
CA ARG A 696 -26.52 -6.72 13.23
C ARG A 696 -25.91 -6.09 11.98
N VAL A 697 -25.27 -6.93 11.17
CA VAL A 697 -24.78 -6.59 9.83
C VAL A 697 -25.77 -7.12 8.78
N THR A 698 -26.37 -6.21 8.00
CA THR A 698 -27.38 -6.54 6.97
C THR A 698 -26.90 -6.17 5.57
N LEU A 699 -26.97 -7.12 4.63
CA LEU A 699 -26.62 -6.91 3.22
C LEU A 699 -27.84 -6.42 2.42
N LEU A 700 -27.66 -5.40 1.56
CA LEU A 700 -28.68 -4.92 0.60
C LEU A 700 -28.11 -4.76 -0.81
N THR A 701 -28.49 -5.65 -1.74
CA THR A 701 -28.13 -5.58 -3.17
C THR A 701 -29.37 -5.54 -4.08
N GLY A 702 -29.16 -5.33 -5.38
CA GLY A 702 -30.22 -5.35 -6.40
C GLY A 702 -30.64 -6.77 -6.78
N SER A 703 -29.72 -7.74 -6.71
CA SER A 703 -29.94 -9.17 -6.99
C SER A 703 -30.72 -9.95 -5.92
N MET A 704 -30.97 -9.39 -4.73
CA MET A 704 -31.68 -10.09 -3.65
C MET A 704 -33.12 -10.47 -4.06
N ASN A 705 -33.54 -11.67 -3.68
CA ASN A 705 -34.91 -12.10 -3.92
C ASN A 705 -35.91 -11.29 -3.06
N THR A 706 -37.18 -11.26 -3.46
CA THR A 706 -38.23 -10.44 -2.83
C THR A 706 -38.37 -10.66 -1.31
N ALA A 707 -38.18 -11.89 -0.83
CA ALA A 707 -38.29 -12.19 0.60
C ALA A 707 -37.08 -11.66 1.38
N GLN A 708 -35.86 -11.94 0.92
CA GLN A 708 -34.61 -11.45 1.51
C GLN A 708 -34.56 -9.91 1.50
N ARG A 709 -34.91 -9.29 0.37
CA ARG A 709 -34.94 -7.83 0.24
C ARG A 709 -35.99 -7.20 1.16
N ARG A 710 -37.16 -7.81 1.31
CA ARG A 710 -38.20 -7.32 2.24
C ARG A 710 -37.72 -7.42 3.69
N GLN A 711 -37.04 -8.48 4.08
CA GLN A 711 -36.47 -8.59 5.43
C GLN A 711 -35.38 -7.54 5.66
N ALA A 712 -34.43 -7.39 4.73
CA ALA A 712 -33.38 -6.38 4.83
C ALA A 712 -33.97 -4.95 4.97
N LEU A 713 -35.00 -4.61 4.21
CA LEU A 713 -35.68 -3.31 4.33
C LEU A 713 -36.40 -3.13 5.68
N LEU A 714 -36.98 -4.20 6.25
CA LEU A 714 -37.57 -4.15 7.58
C LEU A 714 -36.50 -3.88 8.64
N ASP A 715 -35.42 -4.67 8.66
CA ASP A 715 -34.31 -4.50 9.61
C ASP A 715 -33.68 -3.09 9.55
N ILE A 716 -33.63 -2.47 8.37
CA ILE A 716 -33.12 -1.11 8.17
C ILE A 716 -34.09 -0.06 8.74
N VAL A 717 -35.40 -0.17 8.46
CA VAL A 717 -36.43 0.79 8.89
C VAL A 717 -36.74 0.69 10.39
N THR A 718 -36.63 -0.51 10.99
CA THR A 718 -36.83 -0.70 12.43
C THR A 718 -35.61 -0.33 13.28
N GLY A 719 -34.45 -0.14 12.65
CA GLY A 719 -33.18 0.11 13.36
C GLY A 719 -32.49 -1.15 13.88
N GLU A 720 -33.02 -2.36 13.61
CA GLU A 720 -32.35 -3.62 13.99
C GLU A 720 -30.99 -3.79 13.31
N ALA A 721 -30.86 -3.33 12.05
CA ALA A 721 -29.59 -3.30 11.34
C ALA A 721 -28.75 -2.08 11.74
N GLY A 722 -27.84 -2.27 12.72
CA GLY A 722 -26.87 -1.24 13.11
C GLY A 722 -25.81 -0.98 12.03
N ILE A 723 -25.43 -2.00 11.25
CA ILE A 723 -24.53 -1.84 10.09
C ILE A 723 -25.24 -2.39 8.83
N VAL A 724 -25.35 -1.57 7.80
CA VAL A 724 -25.96 -1.91 6.51
C VAL A 724 -24.89 -1.87 5.43
N VAL A 725 -24.62 -2.99 4.76
CA VAL A 725 -23.64 -3.06 3.66
C VAL A 725 -24.39 -3.26 2.35
N GLY A 726 -24.01 -2.57 1.27
CA GLY A 726 -24.76 -2.69 0.03
C GLY A 726 -24.17 -1.92 -1.14
N THR A 727 -24.86 -2.00 -2.28
CA THR A 727 -24.54 -1.20 -3.47
C THR A 727 -25.42 0.06 -3.53
N HIS A 728 -25.46 0.72 -4.69
CA HIS A 728 -26.46 1.74 -5.05
C HIS A 728 -27.90 1.38 -4.68
N ALA A 729 -28.22 0.10 -4.46
CA ALA A 729 -29.48 -0.35 -3.87
C ALA A 729 -29.86 0.40 -2.57
N ILE A 730 -28.89 0.78 -1.72
CA ILE A 730 -29.10 1.58 -0.50
C ILE A 730 -29.63 2.99 -0.83
N ILE A 731 -29.24 3.57 -1.96
CA ILE A 731 -29.56 4.95 -2.38
C ILE A 731 -30.83 5.00 -3.26
N GLN A 732 -31.62 3.93 -3.30
CA GLN A 732 -32.92 3.94 -3.98
C GLN A 732 -33.97 4.63 -3.10
N GLU A 733 -34.92 5.36 -3.69
CA GLU A 733 -35.93 6.14 -2.96
C GLU A 733 -36.72 5.33 -1.92
N LYS A 734 -36.86 4.01 -2.15
CA LYS A 734 -37.63 3.08 -1.30
C LYS A 734 -36.86 2.55 -0.08
N VAL A 735 -35.73 3.16 0.28
CA VAL A 735 -34.87 2.75 1.40
C VAL A 735 -34.81 3.87 2.42
N GLU A 736 -35.62 3.74 3.45
CA GLU A 736 -35.66 4.67 4.59
C GLU A 736 -34.85 4.04 5.74
N PHE A 737 -33.99 4.84 6.38
CA PHE A 737 -33.24 4.43 7.58
C PHE A 737 -33.99 4.90 8.82
N HIS A 738 -33.91 4.14 9.91
CA HIS A 738 -34.42 4.58 11.20
C HIS A 738 -33.70 5.83 11.70
N SER A 739 -32.36 5.82 11.67
CA SER A 739 -31.52 6.91 12.19
C SER A 739 -30.08 6.77 11.68
N LEU A 740 -29.78 7.27 10.48
CA LEU A 740 -28.46 7.13 9.85
C LEU A 740 -27.44 8.13 10.45
N GLY A 741 -26.32 7.64 10.98
CA GLY A 741 -25.24 8.46 11.57
C GLY A 741 -24.00 8.57 10.70
N LEU A 742 -23.54 7.45 10.11
CA LEU A 742 -22.32 7.40 9.29
C LEU A 742 -22.56 6.67 7.97
N VAL A 743 -21.99 7.21 6.89
CA VAL A 743 -21.86 6.55 5.59
C VAL A 743 -20.38 6.32 5.28
N VAL A 744 -20.02 5.05 5.03
CA VAL A 744 -18.72 4.66 4.51
C VAL A 744 -18.84 4.38 3.00
N VAL A 745 -18.01 4.98 2.15
CA VAL A 745 -18.01 4.73 0.70
C VAL A 745 -16.68 4.10 0.28
N ASP A 746 -16.70 2.89 -0.26
CA ASP A 746 -15.51 2.19 -0.74
C ASP A 746 -15.26 2.41 -2.25
N GLU A 747 -14.01 2.66 -2.63
CA GLU A 747 -13.55 2.95 -4.00
C GLU A 747 -14.38 4.01 -4.76
N GLN A 748 -14.32 5.24 -4.23
CA GLN A 748 -15.05 6.43 -4.68
C GLN A 748 -15.13 6.64 -6.21
N HIS A 749 -14.06 6.34 -6.95
CA HIS A 749 -13.90 6.69 -8.37
C HIS A 749 -14.91 5.99 -9.32
N ARG A 750 -15.72 5.04 -8.83
CA ARG A 750 -16.83 4.40 -9.54
C ARG A 750 -18.21 5.02 -9.23
N PHE A 751 -18.31 5.90 -8.24
CA PHE A 751 -19.57 6.51 -7.79
C PHE A 751 -19.75 7.93 -8.34
N GLY A 752 -20.94 8.18 -8.89
CA GLY A 752 -21.30 9.48 -9.43
C GLY A 752 -21.51 10.50 -8.31
N VAL A 753 -21.22 11.76 -8.61
CA VAL A 753 -21.35 12.87 -7.65
C VAL A 753 -22.78 12.96 -7.08
N GLU A 754 -23.80 12.83 -7.95
CA GLU A 754 -25.24 12.84 -7.62
C GLU A 754 -25.63 11.87 -6.49
N GLN A 755 -24.90 10.76 -6.35
CA GLN A 755 -25.19 9.70 -5.39
C GLN A 755 -24.81 10.12 -3.96
N ARG A 756 -23.88 11.07 -3.81
CA ARG A 756 -23.49 11.67 -2.51
C ARG A 756 -24.56 12.64 -2.03
N ALA A 757 -25.06 13.51 -2.91
CA ALA A 757 -26.16 14.42 -2.61
C ALA A 757 -27.43 13.65 -2.19
N ALA A 758 -27.75 12.54 -2.88
CA ALA A 758 -28.88 11.67 -2.56
C ALA A 758 -28.78 10.90 -1.24
N LEU A 759 -27.60 10.87 -0.59
CA LEU A 759 -27.40 10.32 0.75
C LEU A 759 -27.49 11.42 1.82
N SER A 760 -26.85 12.56 1.59
CA SER A 760 -26.94 13.73 2.49
C SER A 760 -28.38 14.27 2.58
N ALA A 761 -29.15 14.20 1.50
CA ALA A 761 -30.52 14.72 1.46
C ALA A 761 -31.57 13.84 2.19
N ARG A 762 -31.21 12.66 2.69
CA ARG A 762 -32.15 11.68 3.30
C ARG A 762 -32.45 11.91 4.77
N GLY A 763 -31.59 12.63 5.48
CA GLY A 763 -31.94 13.11 6.80
C GLY A 763 -32.88 14.30 6.68
N GLU A 764 -34.13 14.14 7.11
CA GLU A 764 -35.12 15.25 7.10
C GLU A 764 -34.67 16.45 7.97
N ARG A 765 -33.71 16.24 8.87
CA ARG A 765 -33.19 17.26 9.81
C ARG A 765 -31.68 17.24 10.08
N GLU A 766 -31.00 16.11 9.91
CA GLU A 766 -29.58 15.92 10.26
C GLU A 766 -28.81 15.35 9.05
N ASN A 767 -27.61 15.85 8.76
CA ASN A 767 -26.76 15.28 7.70
C ASN A 767 -25.86 14.17 8.28
N PRO A 768 -25.83 12.94 7.72
CA PRO A 768 -24.93 11.90 8.22
C PRO A 768 -23.45 12.25 7.95
N HIS A 769 -22.56 11.78 8.82
CA HIS A 769 -21.12 11.81 8.61
C HIS A 769 -20.72 10.95 7.40
N VAL A 770 -19.68 11.34 6.65
CA VAL A 770 -19.22 10.64 5.44
C VAL A 770 -17.72 10.33 5.53
N LEU A 771 -17.39 9.04 5.47
CA LEU A 771 -16.03 8.51 5.36
C LEU A 771 -15.86 7.84 4.01
N VAL A 772 -14.98 8.35 3.16
CA VAL A 772 -14.70 7.79 1.85
C VAL A 772 -13.36 7.06 1.88
N MET A 773 -13.28 5.86 1.30
CA MET A 773 -12.07 5.06 1.21
C MET A 773 -11.63 4.89 -0.24
N THR A 774 -10.31 4.86 -0.47
CA THR A 774 -9.76 4.41 -1.77
C THR A 774 -8.39 3.76 -1.62
N ALA A 775 -8.12 2.74 -2.45
CA ALA A 775 -6.81 2.11 -2.58
C ALA A 775 -5.90 2.79 -3.61
N THR A 776 -6.40 3.77 -4.37
CA THR A 776 -5.58 4.65 -5.21
C THR A 776 -5.35 5.98 -4.50
N PRO A 777 -4.12 6.30 -4.09
CA PRO A 777 -3.79 7.61 -3.55
C PRO A 777 -4.19 8.74 -4.49
N ILE A 778 -4.60 9.87 -3.92
CA ILE A 778 -4.91 11.11 -4.66
C ILE A 778 -4.11 12.22 -3.99
N PRO A 779 -3.23 12.94 -4.72
CA PRO A 779 -2.46 14.06 -4.18
C PRO A 779 -3.33 15.08 -3.44
N ARG A 780 -2.82 15.55 -2.31
CA ARG A 780 -3.55 16.36 -1.32
C ARG A 780 -4.15 17.63 -1.94
N THR A 781 -3.40 18.30 -2.82
CA THR A 781 -3.83 19.50 -3.53
C THR A 781 -5.03 19.27 -4.43
N VAL A 782 -5.10 18.12 -5.09
CA VAL A 782 -6.22 17.74 -5.97
C VAL A 782 -7.45 17.38 -5.14
N ALA A 783 -7.26 16.69 -4.00
CA ALA A 783 -8.33 16.49 -3.04
C ALA A 783 -8.91 17.84 -2.54
N MET A 784 -8.06 18.81 -2.21
CA MET A 784 -8.42 20.13 -1.70
C MET A 784 -9.01 21.11 -2.73
N THR A 785 -8.94 20.82 -4.04
CA THR A 785 -9.40 21.74 -5.11
C THR A 785 -10.46 21.14 -6.02
N VAL A 786 -10.37 19.85 -6.34
CA VAL A 786 -11.29 19.15 -7.27
C VAL A 786 -12.37 18.40 -6.51
N TYR A 787 -11.98 17.68 -5.45
CA TYR A 787 -12.92 16.88 -4.65
C TYR A 787 -13.57 17.70 -3.52
N GLY A 788 -13.00 18.87 -3.23
CA GLY A 788 -13.62 19.96 -2.47
C GLY A 788 -13.43 19.84 -0.96
N ASP A 789 -14.53 19.85 -0.23
CA ASP A 789 -14.62 19.85 1.23
C ASP A 789 -14.27 18.48 1.89
N LEU A 790 -13.29 17.77 1.34
CA LEU A 790 -12.82 16.48 1.85
C LEU A 790 -11.53 16.68 2.66
N GLU A 791 -11.58 16.38 3.95
CA GLU A 791 -10.35 16.25 4.74
C GLU A 791 -9.62 14.96 4.37
N VAL A 792 -8.30 15.00 4.18
CA VAL A 792 -7.54 13.84 3.72
C VAL A 792 -6.73 13.24 4.86
N SER A 793 -6.96 11.97 5.16
CA SER A 793 -6.16 11.16 6.07
C SER A 793 -5.49 10.03 5.28
N ALA A 794 -4.16 9.92 5.37
CA ALA A 794 -3.38 9.03 4.52
C ALA A 794 -2.57 8.00 5.33
N LEU A 795 -2.94 6.73 5.21
CA LEU A 795 -2.18 5.59 5.72
C LEU A 795 -1.04 5.28 4.74
N ARG A 796 0.09 5.96 4.95
CA ARG A 796 1.34 5.80 4.17
C ARG A 796 2.17 4.57 4.53
N GLU A 797 1.77 3.85 5.57
CA GLU A 797 2.47 2.65 6.03
C GLU A 797 2.20 1.52 5.03
N LEU A 798 3.18 1.34 4.14
CA LEU A 798 3.15 0.41 3.02
C LEU A 798 2.80 -0.98 3.53
N PRO A 799 1.74 -1.57 2.98
CA PRO A 799 1.36 -2.86 3.44
C PRO A 799 1.39 -3.88 2.29
N GLY A 800 2.14 -5.00 2.36
CA GLY A 800 3.02 -5.51 3.45
C GLY A 800 2.85 -7.02 3.73
N GLY A 801 2.88 -7.85 2.68
CA GLY A 801 2.34 -9.22 2.59
C GLY A 801 2.20 -9.66 1.13
N ARG A 802 2.18 -8.68 0.23
CA ARG A 802 2.42 -8.81 -1.21
C ARG A 802 3.86 -9.25 -1.51
N SER A 803 3.98 -10.26 -2.38
CA SER A 803 5.24 -10.54 -3.07
C SER A 803 5.50 -9.45 -4.13
N PRO A 804 6.76 -9.04 -4.37
CA PRO A 804 7.05 -7.93 -5.28
C PRO A 804 6.53 -8.21 -6.69
N ILE A 805 5.78 -7.26 -7.24
CA ILE A 805 5.23 -7.35 -8.59
C ILE A 805 6.27 -6.78 -9.55
N LYS A 806 6.90 -7.63 -10.36
CA LYS A 806 7.76 -7.14 -11.44
C LYS A 806 6.87 -6.66 -12.59
N THR A 807 6.83 -5.35 -12.81
CA THR A 807 6.20 -4.75 -13.99
C THR A 807 7.20 -4.78 -15.16
N SER A 808 6.72 -4.95 -16.40
CA SER A 808 7.54 -4.81 -17.61
C SER A 808 6.72 -4.35 -18.81
N VAL A 809 7.19 -3.34 -19.54
CA VAL A 809 6.57 -2.87 -20.80
C VAL A 809 7.02 -3.73 -21.98
N VAL A 810 6.06 -4.17 -22.79
CA VAL A 810 6.28 -5.04 -23.96
C VAL A 810 5.92 -4.27 -25.25
N PRO A 811 6.90 -3.59 -25.90
CA PRO A 811 6.70 -2.84 -27.13
C PRO A 811 6.67 -3.78 -28.35
N VAL A 812 5.47 -4.24 -28.72
CA VAL A 812 5.24 -5.28 -29.75
C VAL A 812 5.73 -4.83 -31.12
N ARG A 813 5.57 -3.55 -31.46
CA ARG A 813 5.93 -2.97 -32.77
C ARG A 813 7.42 -3.01 -33.06
N GLU A 814 8.24 -2.85 -32.03
CA GLU A 814 9.71 -2.78 -32.15
C GLU A 814 10.38 -4.12 -31.81
N LYS A 815 9.81 -4.85 -30.84
CA LYS A 815 10.37 -6.09 -30.27
C LYS A 815 9.29 -7.19 -30.24
N PRO A 816 8.77 -7.64 -31.41
CA PRO A 816 7.66 -8.60 -31.46
C PRO A 816 7.96 -9.92 -30.73
N THR A 817 9.22 -10.36 -30.73
CA THR A 817 9.69 -11.55 -30.00
C THR A 817 9.52 -11.46 -28.47
N TRP A 818 9.35 -10.26 -27.92
CA TRP A 818 9.06 -10.08 -26.48
C TRP A 818 7.62 -10.48 -26.16
N LEU A 819 6.68 -10.37 -27.10
CA LEU A 819 5.30 -10.83 -26.91
C LEU A 819 5.25 -12.37 -26.86
N ASP A 820 5.97 -13.05 -27.74
CA ASP A 820 6.13 -14.51 -27.70
C ASP A 820 6.77 -14.96 -26.38
N ARG A 821 7.82 -14.25 -25.91
CA ARG A 821 8.44 -14.54 -24.62
C ARG A 821 7.49 -14.30 -23.45
N ALA A 822 6.66 -13.27 -23.51
CA ALA A 822 5.64 -12.96 -22.51
C ALA A 822 4.60 -14.08 -22.41
N PHE A 823 4.06 -14.57 -23.54
CA PHE A 823 3.14 -15.72 -23.53
C PHE A 823 3.82 -17.01 -23.03
N ALA A 824 5.07 -17.27 -23.42
CA ALA A 824 5.83 -18.40 -22.89
C ALA A 824 6.01 -18.28 -21.35
N ARG A 825 6.24 -17.07 -20.84
CA ARG A 825 6.36 -16.80 -19.40
C ARG A 825 5.04 -17.01 -18.66
N VAL A 826 3.90 -16.64 -19.26
CA VAL A 826 2.56 -16.97 -18.72
C VAL A 826 2.38 -18.49 -18.63
N ARG A 827 2.74 -19.22 -19.68
CA ARG A 827 2.64 -20.69 -19.71
C ARG A 827 3.55 -21.37 -18.68
N GLU A 828 4.74 -20.84 -18.42
CA GLU A 828 5.64 -21.30 -17.34
C GLU A 828 5.01 -21.13 -15.96
N GLU A 829 4.35 -20.01 -15.67
CA GLU A 829 3.70 -19.79 -14.37
C GLU A 829 2.46 -20.65 -14.20
N VAL A 830 1.62 -20.79 -15.23
CA VAL A 830 0.47 -21.70 -15.18
C VAL A 830 0.90 -23.16 -15.03
N ALA A 831 2.03 -23.57 -15.63
CA ALA A 831 2.57 -24.91 -15.45
C ALA A 831 3.05 -25.20 -14.01
N LYS A 832 3.27 -24.18 -13.18
CA LYS A 832 3.56 -24.32 -11.73
C LYS A 832 2.28 -24.40 -10.87
N GLY A 833 1.10 -24.34 -11.50
CA GLY A 833 -0.20 -24.33 -10.82
C GLY A 833 -0.75 -22.95 -10.53
N HIS A 834 -0.09 -21.87 -10.96
CA HIS A 834 -0.56 -20.49 -10.82
C HIS A 834 -1.56 -20.10 -11.92
N GLN A 835 -2.13 -18.90 -11.78
CA GLN A 835 -3.18 -18.40 -12.67
C GLN A 835 -2.84 -17.02 -13.24
N ALA A 836 -3.46 -16.70 -14.38
CA ALA A 836 -3.17 -15.48 -15.14
C ALA A 836 -4.43 -14.70 -15.50
N TYR A 837 -4.37 -13.38 -15.34
CA TYR A 837 -5.34 -12.44 -15.88
C TYR A 837 -4.85 -11.87 -17.22
N PHE A 838 -5.74 -11.78 -18.21
CA PHE A 838 -5.56 -10.97 -19.41
C PHE A 838 -6.63 -9.89 -19.44
N VAL A 839 -6.22 -8.61 -19.50
CA VAL A 839 -7.15 -7.48 -19.51
C VAL A 839 -7.18 -6.84 -20.89
N CYS A 840 -8.37 -6.70 -21.46
CA CYS A 840 -8.61 -6.07 -22.75
C CYS A 840 -9.53 -4.84 -22.61
N PRO A 841 -9.36 -3.79 -23.43
CA PRO A 841 -10.17 -2.58 -23.34
C PRO A 841 -11.62 -2.75 -23.84
N ARG A 842 -11.92 -3.77 -24.66
CA ARG A 842 -13.23 -3.96 -25.31
C ARG A 842 -13.78 -5.38 -25.13
N ILE A 843 -15.10 -5.56 -25.21
CA ILE A 843 -15.77 -6.87 -25.05
C ILE A 843 -15.63 -7.72 -26.32
N GLY A 844 -16.24 -7.29 -27.43
CA GLY A 844 -16.15 -7.94 -28.75
C GLY A 844 -17.43 -7.83 -29.59
N ASP A 845 -18.59 -7.67 -28.96
CA ASP A 845 -19.93 -7.67 -29.59
C ASP A 845 -20.24 -6.48 -30.52
N GLU A 846 -19.30 -5.55 -30.70
CA GLU A 846 -19.50 -4.28 -31.40
C GLU A 846 -18.60 -4.20 -32.64
N GLU A 847 -19.18 -3.79 -33.77
CA GLU A 847 -18.39 -3.45 -34.96
C GLU A 847 -17.30 -2.43 -34.58
N PRO A 848 -16.06 -2.61 -35.04
CA PRO A 848 -14.99 -1.65 -34.75
C PRO A 848 -15.37 -0.30 -35.36
N ALA A 849 -15.51 0.72 -34.50
CA ALA A 849 -15.70 2.09 -34.94
C ALA A 849 -14.58 2.47 -35.92
N LYS A 850 -14.96 2.90 -37.13
CA LYS A 850 -14.01 3.35 -38.15
C LYS A 850 -13.32 4.61 -37.62
N SER A 851 -12.01 4.52 -37.38
CA SER A 851 -11.19 5.70 -37.14
C SER A 851 -10.93 6.44 -38.45
N ASP A 852 -10.94 7.77 -38.41
CA ASP A 852 -10.52 8.61 -39.54
C ASP A 852 -8.99 8.52 -39.83
N ASP A 853 -8.24 7.87 -38.93
CA ASP A 853 -6.84 7.47 -39.11
C ASP A 853 -6.78 6.05 -39.71
N GLU A 854 -6.30 5.91 -40.95
CA GLU A 854 -6.10 4.60 -41.62
C GLU A 854 -4.96 3.77 -40.98
N ASP A 855 -4.04 4.41 -40.23
CA ASP A 855 -2.86 3.78 -39.63
C ASP A 855 -3.09 3.18 -38.22
N LYS A 856 -4.29 3.30 -37.64
CA LYS A 856 -4.60 2.81 -36.27
C LYS A 856 -5.47 1.56 -36.28
N ARG A 857 -4.95 0.47 -35.68
CA ARG A 857 -5.73 -0.76 -35.48
C ARG A 857 -6.90 -0.57 -34.50
N PRO A 858 -8.02 -1.30 -34.65
CA PRO A 858 -9.06 -1.34 -33.65
C PRO A 858 -8.56 -1.98 -32.34
N ALA A 859 -9.16 -1.57 -31.22
CA ALA A 859 -8.77 -2.05 -29.90
C ALA A 859 -9.09 -3.55 -29.70
N LEU A 860 -8.16 -4.27 -29.08
CA LEU A 860 -8.28 -5.71 -28.79
C LEU A 860 -9.51 -6.00 -27.93
N SER A 861 -10.26 -7.03 -28.30
CA SER A 861 -11.45 -7.45 -27.57
C SER A 861 -11.19 -8.71 -26.71
N VAL A 862 -11.96 -8.88 -25.65
CA VAL A 862 -11.91 -10.08 -24.79
C VAL A 862 -12.19 -11.34 -25.61
N ILE A 863 -13.17 -11.31 -26.50
CA ILE A 863 -13.53 -12.47 -27.36
C ILE A 863 -12.39 -12.81 -28.34
N ASP A 864 -11.80 -11.82 -29.00
CA ASP A 864 -10.69 -12.02 -29.94
C ASP A 864 -9.45 -12.57 -29.22
N VAL A 865 -9.09 -11.98 -28.07
CA VAL A 865 -7.91 -12.38 -27.29
C VAL A 865 -8.11 -13.76 -26.68
N ALA A 866 -9.28 -14.08 -26.12
CA ALA A 866 -9.55 -15.43 -25.61
C ALA A 866 -9.46 -16.48 -26.72
N THR A 867 -10.02 -16.20 -27.90
CA THR A 867 -9.95 -17.08 -29.08
C THR A 867 -8.50 -17.29 -29.54
N MET A 868 -7.73 -16.20 -29.66
CA MET A 868 -6.31 -16.21 -30.02
C MET A 868 -5.49 -17.03 -29.03
N LEU A 869 -5.67 -16.82 -27.72
CA LEU A 869 -4.93 -17.53 -26.67
C LEU A 869 -5.26 -19.03 -26.67
N ALA A 870 -6.54 -19.39 -26.80
CA ALA A 870 -7.01 -20.78 -26.78
C ALA A 870 -6.55 -21.59 -28.01
N GLN A 871 -6.54 -20.96 -29.20
CA GLN A 871 -6.10 -21.61 -30.44
C GLN A 871 -4.56 -21.60 -30.63
N GLY A 872 -3.90 -20.55 -30.12
CA GLY A 872 -2.46 -20.31 -30.27
C GLY A 872 -1.63 -20.61 -29.01
N PRO A 873 -1.01 -19.59 -28.38
CA PRO A 873 0.11 -19.79 -27.45
C PRO A 873 -0.27 -20.51 -26.14
N LEU A 874 -1.52 -20.38 -25.69
CA LEU A 874 -2.03 -20.98 -24.44
C LEU A 874 -2.88 -22.23 -24.69
N ARG A 875 -2.80 -22.80 -25.90
CA ARG A 875 -3.50 -24.05 -26.27
C ARG A 875 -3.25 -25.16 -25.24
N GLY A 876 -4.35 -25.73 -24.75
CA GLY A 876 -4.38 -26.77 -23.72
C GLY A 876 -4.67 -26.27 -22.30
N LEU A 877 -4.75 -24.96 -22.07
CA LEU A 877 -5.18 -24.38 -20.79
C LEU A 877 -6.71 -24.14 -20.77
N ARG A 878 -7.30 -24.14 -19.57
CA ARG A 878 -8.71 -23.77 -19.36
C ARG A 878 -8.78 -22.25 -19.24
N ILE A 879 -9.43 -21.62 -20.22
CA ILE A 879 -9.53 -20.17 -20.39
C ILE A 879 -11.01 -19.79 -20.33
N GLU A 880 -11.37 -18.86 -19.46
CA GLU A 880 -12.73 -18.30 -19.38
C GLU A 880 -12.73 -16.80 -19.63
N ILE A 881 -13.92 -16.28 -19.93
CA ILE A 881 -14.20 -14.88 -20.27
C ILE A 881 -14.96 -14.20 -19.12
N LEU A 882 -14.63 -12.93 -18.82
CA LEU A 882 -15.39 -12.12 -17.87
C LEU A 882 -15.56 -10.65 -18.30
N HIS A 883 -16.79 -10.21 -18.56
CA HIS A 883 -17.07 -8.83 -18.97
C HIS A 883 -18.34 -8.23 -18.35
N GLY A 884 -18.47 -6.91 -18.45
CA GLY A 884 -19.51 -6.12 -17.78
C GLY A 884 -20.93 -6.54 -18.14
N ARG A 885 -21.15 -7.00 -19.38
CA ARG A 885 -22.47 -7.43 -19.89
C ARG A 885 -22.95 -8.82 -19.43
N MET A 886 -22.09 -9.65 -18.82
CA MET A 886 -22.52 -10.98 -18.35
C MET A 886 -23.54 -10.87 -17.19
N PRO A 887 -24.49 -11.80 -17.06
CA PRO A 887 -25.34 -11.94 -15.87
C PRO A 887 -24.52 -12.01 -14.56
N PRO A 888 -25.03 -11.48 -13.43
CA PRO A 888 -24.32 -11.55 -12.14
C PRO A 888 -23.99 -12.99 -11.71
N ASP A 889 -24.95 -13.91 -11.85
CA ASP A 889 -24.77 -15.31 -11.44
C ASP A 889 -23.66 -16.02 -12.22
N GLU A 890 -23.52 -15.73 -13.52
CA GLU A 890 -22.44 -16.25 -14.36
C GLU A 890 -21.08 -15.65 -13.98
N LYS A 891 -21.00 -14.34 -13.71
CA LYS A 891 -19.76 -13.70 -13.22
C LYS A 891 -19.31 -14.34 -11.90
N ASP A 892 -20.23 -14.56 -10.98
CA ASP A 892 -19.93 -15.18 -9.68
C ASP A 892 -19.57 -16.66 -9.81
N ALA A 893 -20.11 -17.38 -10.80
CA ALA A 893 -19.70 -18.75 -11.10
C ALA A 893 -18.27 -18.79 -11.68
N VAL A 894 -17.97 -17.95 -12.68
CA VAL A 894 -16.63 -17.84 -13.29
C VAL A 894 -15.59 -17.38 -12.26
N MET A 895 -15.90 -16.39 -11.42
CA MET A 895 -14.98 -15.93 -10.37
C MET A 895 -14.77 -16.98 -9.27
N ARG A 896 -15.78 -17.81 -8.94
CA ARG A 896 -15.61 -18.95 -8.02
C ARG A 896 -14.74 -20.05 -8.63
N ALA A 897 -14.99 -20.44 -9.88
CA ALA A 897 -14.18 -21.42 -10.60
C ALA A 897 -12.72 -20.94 -10.76
N PHE A 898 -12.51 -19.65 -11.01
CA PHE A 898 -11.18 -19.05 -11.01
C PHE A 898 -10.56 -19.05 -9.60
N ALA A 899 -11.27 -18.63 -8.54
CA ALA A 899 -10.74 -18.69 -7.18
C ALA A 899 -10.39 -20.13 -6.71
N ALA A 900 -11.11 -21.14 -7.21
CA ALA A 900 -10.87 -22.56 -6.93
C ALA A 900 -9.77 -23.22 -7.79
N ASN A 901 -9.07 -22.45 -8.64
CA ASN A 901 -8.07 -22.95 -9.62
C ASN A 901 -8.64 -23.93 -10.68
N GLU A 902 -9.97 -23.91 -10.88
CA GLU A 902 -10.62 -24.64 -11.96
C GLU A 902 -10.39 -23.93 -13.31
N VAL A 903 -10.25 -22.61 -13.32
CA VAL A 903 -9.88 -21.82 -14.52
C VAL A 903 -8.45 -21.34 -14.40
N HIS A 904 -7.58 -21.64 -15.38
CA HIS A 904 -6.18 -21.25 -15.33
C HIS A 904 -5.94 -19.81 -15.80
N VAL A 905 -6.73 -19.35 -16.78
CA VAL A 905 -6.57 -18.03 -17.42
C VAL A 905 -7.92 -17.35 -17.51
N LEU A 906 -8.02 -16.12 -16.99
CA LEU A 906 -9.22 -15.30 -17.12
C LEU A 906 -8.96 -14.13 -18.06
N VAL A 907 -9.69 -14.07 -19.18
CA VAL A 907 -9.65 -12.95 -20.11
C VAL A 907 -10.83 -12.02 -19.81
N ALA A 908 -10.55 -10.79 -19.42
CA ALA A 908 -11.55 -9.89 -18.88
C ALA A 908 -11.41 -8.44 -19.37
N THR A 909 -12.45 -7.64 -19.17
CA THR A 909 -12.32 -6.17 -19.23
C THR A 909 -11.93 -5.61 -17.86
N THR A 910 -11.95 -4.28 -17.68
CA THR A 910 -11.76 -3.57 -16.40
C THR A 910 -12.79 -3.91 -15.30
N VAL A 911 -13.60 -4.97 -15.44
CA VAL A 911 -14.46 -5.46 -14.35
C VAL A 911 -13.63 -6.10 -13.23
N ILE A 912 -12.49 -6.72 -13.53
CA ILE A 912 -11.61 -7.30 -12.50
C ILE A 912 -10.81 -6.25 -11.71
N GLU A 913 -10.85 -4.99 -12.13
CA GLU A 913 -10.32 -3.84 -11.38
C GLU A 913 -10.87 -3.79 -9.96
N VAL A 914 -12.10 -4.29 -9.77
CA VAL A 914 -12.89 -4.26 -8.52
C VAL A 914 -13.43 -5.67 -8.20
N GLY A 915 -12.52 -6.65 -8.05
CA GLY A 915 -12.87 -8.08 -7.92
C GLY A 915 -12.30 -8.84 -6.71
N VAL A 916 -12.73 -10.11 -6.58
CA VAL A 916 -12.34 -11.07 -5.53
C VAL A 916 -10.81 -11.22 -5.42
N ASN A 917 -10.30 -11.39 -4.19
CA ASN A 917 -8.89 -11.71 -3.95
C ASN A 917 -8.56 -13.15 -4.37
N VAL A 918 -7.62 -13.35 -5.30
CA VAL A 918 -7.16 -14.68 -5.74
C VAL A 918 -5.65 -14.79 -5.51
N PRO A 919 -5.19 -15.30 -4.36
CA PRO A 919 -3.76 -15.34 -4.00
C PRO A 919 -2.88 -16.13 -4.98
N ASN A 920 -3.46 -17.09 -5.72
CA ASN A 920 -2.76 -17.91 -6.71
C ASN A 920 -2.64 -17.26 -8.11
N ALA A 921 -3.21 -16.07 -8.30
CA ALA A 921 -3.05 -15.30 -9.53
C ALA A 921 -1.72 -14.51 -9.49
N THR A 922 -0.74 -14.97 -10.26
CA THR A 922 0.62 -14.39 -10.27
C THR A 922 0.89 -13.52 -11.49
N VAL A 923 0.17 -13.70 -12.60
CA VAL A 923 0.40 -12.97 -13.85
C VAL A 923 -0.76 -12.04 -14.19
N MET A 924 -0.45 -10.78 -14.47
CA MET A 924 -1.37 -9.76 -15.00
C MET A 924 -0.86 -9.27 -16.34
N ALA A 925 -1.53 -9.61 -17.45
CA ALA A 925 -1.19 -9.14 -18.79
C ALA A 925 -2.24 -8.14 -19.27
N ILE A 926 -1.85 -6.89 -19.49
CA ILE A 926 -2.75 -5.82 -19.95
C ILE A 926 -2.47 -5.59 -21.43
N MET A 927 -3.47 -5.90 -22.26
CA MET A 927 -3.44 -5.80 -23.72
C MET A 927 -3.90 -4.40 -24.15
N ASP A 928 -3.19 -3.76 -25.10
CA ASP A 928 -3.37 -2.33 -25.44
C ASP A 928 -3.25 -1.43 -24.19
N ALA A 929 -2.19 -1.65 -23.38
CA ALA A 929 -1.96 -0.93 -22.10
C ALA A 929 -1.93 0.61 -22.26
N ASP A 930 -1.59 1.11 -23.45
CA ASP A 930 -1.68 2.51 -23.83
C ASP A 930 -3.10 3.11 -23.74
N ARG A 931 -4.15 2.29 -23.81
CA ARG A 931 -5.56 2.75 -23.74
C ARG A 931 -6.11 2.90 -22.32
N PHE A 932 -5.34 2.56 -21.29
CA PHE A 932 -5.75 2.63 -19.88
C PHE A 932 -5.14 3.87 -19.19
N GLY A 933 -5.78 4.40 -18.16
CA GLY A 933 -5.20 5.42 -17.28
C GLY A 933 -4.18 4.83 -16.29
N VAL A 934 -3.23 5.62 -15.78
CA VAL A 934 -2.22 5.14 -14.82
C VAL A 934 -2.87 4.55 -13.57
N SER A 935 -3.92 5.19 -13.02
CA SER A 935 -4.66 4.67 -11.87
C SER A 935 -5.29 3.31 -12.14
N GLN A 936 -5.79 3.07 -13.35
CA GLN A 936 -6.37 1.78 -13.75
C GLN A 936 -5.29 0.70 -13.88
N LEU A 937 -4.17 1.04 -14.53
CA LEU A 937 -3.00 0.17 -14.60
C LEU A 937 -2.49 -0.18 -13.19
N HIS A 938 -2.52 0.78 -12.26
CA HIS A 938 -2.16 0.56 -10.86
C HIS A 938 -3.10 -0.42 -10.15
N GLN A 939 -4.41 -0.21 -10.25
CA GLN A 939 -5.40 -1.08 -9.62
C GLN A 939 -5.36 -2.50 -10.20
N LEU A 940 -5.26 -2.64 -11.53
CA LEU A 940 -5.11 -3.93 -12.21
C LEU A 940 -3.80 -4.63 -11.81
N ARG A 941 -2.66 -3.93 -11.80
CA ARG A 941 -1.39 -4.44 -11.26
C ARG A 941 -1.58 -4.98 -9.84
N GLY A 942 -2.26 -4.22 -8.98
CA GLY A 942 -2.56 -4.59 -7.59
C GLY A 942 -3.52 -5.77 -7.39
N ARG A 943 -4.03 -6.42 -8.45
CA ARG A 943 -4.83 -7.66 -8.39
C ARG A 943 -4.00 -8.94 -8.37
N VAL A 944 -2.71 -8.90 -8.74
CA VAL A 944 -1.76 -10.03 -8.67
C VAL A 944 -0.70 -9.82 -7.58
N GLY A 945 0.09 -10.86 -7.30
CA GLY A 945 1.12 -10.80 -6.24
C GLY A 945 0.55 -10.76 -4.82
N ARG A 946 -0.71 -11.19 -4.65
CA ARG A 946 -1.44 -11.24 -3.36
C ARG A 946 -1.22 -12.52 -2.56
N GLY A 947 -0.28 -13.36 -3.00
CA GLY A 947 0.11 -14.59 -2.34
C GLY A 947 1.62 -14.83 -2.38
N SER A 948 2.00 -16.08 -2.16
CA SER A 948 3.38 -16.55 -1.96
C SER A 948 4.35 -16.27 -3.11
N ALA A 949 3.83 -16.22 -4.33
CA ALA A 949 4.61 -16.20 -5.55
C ALA A 949 4.75 -14.77 -6.11
N PRO A 950 5.92 -14.41 -6.67
CA PRO A 950 6.17 -13.07 -7.19
C PRO A 950 5.20 -12.73 -8.32
N GLY A 951 4.62 -11.53 -8.23
CA GLY A 951 3.73 -11.02 -9.28
C GLY A 951 4.51 -10.65 -10.54
N LEU A 952 3.89 -10.85 -11.69
CA LEU A 952 4.39 -10.39 -12.99
C LEU A 952 3.30 -9.56 -13.67
N CYS A 953 3.57 -8.26 -13.88
CA CYS A 953 2.68 -7.37 -14.63
C CYS A 953 3.30 -7.05 -16.00
N LEU A 954 2.56 -7.31 -17.07
CA LEU A 954 3.00 -7.17 -18.46
C LEU A 954 2.14 -6.11 -19.14
N LEU A 955 2.74 -4.99 -19.52
CA LEU A 955 2.07 -3.87 -20.17
C LEU A 955 2.31 -3.96 -21.68
N VAL A 956 1.38 -4.57 -22.42
CA VAL A 956 1.54 -4.84 -23.86
C VAL A 956 1.03 -3.66 -24.68
N THR A 957 1.89 -3.10 -25.54
CA THR A 957 1.57 -1.92 -26.36
C THR A 957 2.25 -1.96 -27.73
N GLU A 958 1.69 -1.24 -28.70
CA GLU A 958 2.28 -1.00 -30.02
C GLU A 958 2.82 0.44 -30.20
N MET A 959 2.81 1.24 -29.14
CA MET A 959 3.32 2.62 -29.17
C MET A 959 4.85 2.66 -29.36
N PRO A 960 5.39 3.57 -30.21
CA PRO A 960 6.83 3.75 -30.37
C PRO A 960 7.52 4.29 -29.11
N GLU A 961 8.76 3.87 -28.84
CA GLU A 961 9.51 4.20 -27.60
C GLU A 961 9.63 5.71 -27.34
N MET A 962 9.68 6.56 -28.37
CA MET A 962 9.74 8.04 -28.26
C MET A 962 8.35 8.70 -28.24
N THR A 963 7.46 8.28 -27.34
CA THR A 963 6.12 8.89 -27.18
C THR A 963 5.79 9.12 -25.71
N ALA A 964 5.08 10.21 -25.38
CA ALA A 964 4.60 10.48 -24.02
C ALA A 964 3.76 9.32 -23.44
N THR A 965 3.03 8.60 -24.29
CA THR A 965 2.31 7.38 -23.92
C THR A 965 3.23 6.25 -23.45
N MET A 966 4.40 6.10 -24.07
CA MET A 966 5.44 5.15 -23.62
C MET A 966 6.14 5.63 -22.36
N GLU A 967 6.44 6.92 -22.22
CA GLU A 967 7.00 7.50 -20.98
C GLU A 967 6.08 7.23 -19.78
N ARG A 968 4.76 7.44 -19.95
CA ARG A 968 3.72 7.08 -18.98
C ARG A 968 3.72 5.58 -18.63
N LEU A 969 3.92 4.68 -19.59
CA LEU A 969 4.01 3.24 -19.33
C LEU A 969 5.32 2.85 -18.63
N ARG A 970 6.45 3.51 -18.96
CA ARG A 970 7.74 3.34 -18.30
C ARG A 970 7.71 3.81 -16.85
N ALA A 971 6.93 4.85 -16.55
CA ALA A 971 6.68 5.27 -15.17
C ALA A 971 5.92 4.21 -14.34
N VAL A 972 4.86 3.62 -14.91
CA VAL A 972 4.14 2.50 -14.25
C VAL A 972 5.04 1.26 -14.07
N GLU A 973 6.06 1.12 -14.91
CA GLU A 973 7.11 0.11 -14.76
C GLU A 973 8.14 0.44 -13.68
N SER A 974 8.49 1.73 -13.49
CA SER A 974 9.60 2.15 -12.63
C SER A 974 9.30 2.16 -11.14
N THR A 975 8.06 2.44 -10.72
CA THR A 975 7.69 2.54 -9.30
C THR A 975 6.52 1.65 -8.90
N LEU A 976 6.55 1.17 -7.65
CA LEU A 976 5.47 0.42 -7.03
C LEU A 976 4.55 1.28 -6.15
N ASP A 977 4.96 2.51 -5.83
CA ASP A 977 4.26 3.43 -4.93
C ASP A 977 3.01 4.04 -5.61
N GLY A 978 1.85 3.91 -4.95
CA GLY A 978 0.59 4.46 -5.47
C GLY A 978 0.53 6.00 -5.48
N PHE A 979 1.22 6.67 -4.56
CA PHE A 979 1.29 8.14 -4.47
C PHE A 979 2.18 8.71 -5.58
N GLU A 980 3.36 8.12 -5.79
CA GLU A 980 4.29 8.54 -6.86
C GLU A 980 3.61 8.40 -8.24
N LEU A 981 2.89 7.30 -8.47
CA LEU A 981 2.12 7.10 -9.70
C LEU A 981 0.93 8.05 -9.84
N ALA A 982 0.24 8.40 -8.75
CA ALA A 982 -0.87 9.33 -8.81
C ALA A 982 -0.39 10.76 -9.08
N GLN A 983 0.72 11.19 -8.47
CA GLN A 983 1.38 12.45 -8.78
C GLN A 983 1.81 12.49 -10.25
N LEU A 984 2.42 11.42 -10.77
CA LEU A 984 2.87 11.41 -12.15
C LEU A 984 1.72 11.30 -13.17
N ASP A 985 0.61 10.61 -12.86
CA ASP A 985 -0.60 10.66 -13.70
C ASP A 985 -1.15 12.08 -13.81
N LEU A 986 -1.02 12.88 -12.74
CA LEU A 986 -1.38 14.29 -12.70
C LEU A 986 -0.37 15.21 -13.40
N GLU A 987 0.92 14.87 -13.44
CA GLU A 987 1.92 15.59 -14.25
C GLU A 987 1.72 15.33 -15.75
N LEU A 988 1.36 14.09 -16.11
CA LEU A 988 1.21 13.63 -17.49
C LEU A 988 -0.18 13.96 -18.08
N ARG A 989 -1.24 13.95 -17.28
CA ARG A 989 -2.55 14.50 -17.67
C ARG A 989 -2.54 16.00 -17.46
N ARG A 990 -2.55 16.76 -18.55
CA ARG A 990 -2.74 18.21 -18.50
C ARG A 990 -3.97 18.52 -17.63
N GLU A 991 -3.78 19.37 -16.60
CA GLU A 991 -4.70 19.63 -15.48
C GLU A 991 -6.16 19.89 -15.93
N GLY A 992 -6.32 20.38 -17.16
CA GLY A 992 -7.46 20.24 -18.07
C GLY A 992 -8.52 19.17 -17.75
N ASP A 993 -8.12 17.90 -17.76
CA ASP A 993 -9.05 16.75 -17.76
C ASP A 993 -9.61 16.39 -16.38
N ILE A 994 -9.00 16.84 -15.28
CA ILE A 994 -9.39 16.39 -13.93
C ILE A 994 -10.63 17.11 -13.39
N LEU A 995 -10.84 18.36 -13.82
CA LEU A 995 -12.05 19.15 -13.52
C LEU A 995 -13.23 18.81 -14.45
N GLY A 996 -13.02 17.95 -15.46
CA GLY A 996 -14.03 17.58 -16.46
C GLY A 996 -14.48 16.12 -16.31
N ALA A 997 -15.64 15.90 -15.69
CA ALA A 997 -16.32 14.61 -15.85
C ALA A 997 -16.62 14.41 -17.34
N ALA A 998 -16.20 13.27 -17.90
CA ALA A 998 -16.07 13.10 -19.34
C ALA A 998 -17.39 13.21 -20.13
N GLN A 999 -17.69 14.40 -20.68
CA GLN A 999 -18.29 14.60 -21.99
C GLN A 999 -18.20 16.07 -22.48
N SER A 1000 -17.84 16.24 -23.75
CA SER A 1000 -17.61 17.51 -24.48
C SER A 1000 -16.31 18.28 -24.16
N GLY A 1001 -15.60 18.69 -25.22
CA GLY A 1001 -14.24 19.24 -25.13
C GLY A 1001 -14.17 20.75 -24.91
N ARG A 1002 -14.44 21.22 -23.69
CA ARG A 1002 -14.12 22.59 -23.24
C ARG A 1002 -13.00 22.55 -22.19
N ARG A 1003 -12.12 23.55 -22.21
CA ARG A 1003 -10.87 23.59 -21.44
C ARG A 1003 -11.13 23.86 -19.95
N SER A 1004 -10.21 23.44 -19.07
CA SER A 1004 -10.21 23.83 -17.65
C SER A 1004 -10.21 25.35 -17.48
N GLY A 1005 -10.90 25.83 -16.45
CA GLY A 1005 -10.96 27.26 -16.11
C GLY A 1005 -9.84 27.77 -15.18
N LEU A 1006 -8.93 26.91 -14.72
CA LEU A 1006 -7.65 27.34 -14.15
C LEU A 1006 -6.68 27.61 -15.31
N LYS A 1007 -6.00 28.76 -15.29
CA LYS A 1007 -5.15 29.24 -16.40
C LYS A 1007 -3.71 29.52 -15.98
N MET A 1008 -3.46 29.79 -14.70
CA MET A 1008 -2.13 30.07 -14.15
C MET A 1008 -1.78 29.19 -12.95
N LEU A 1009 -2.77 28.82 -12.12
CA LEU A 1009 -2.57 27.95 -10.95
C LEU A 1009 -2.33 26.50 -11.36
N SER A 1010 -1.21 25.93 -10.93
CA SER A 1010 -0.86 24.52 -11.15
C SER A 1010 -1.04 23.75 -9.85
N LEU A 1011 -1.97 22.80 -9.84
CA LEU A 1011 -2.37 22.06 -8.62
C LEU A 1011 -1.22 21.28 -7.98
N LEU A 1012 -0.17 20.94 -8.73
CA LEU A 1012 0.99 20.21 -8.20
C LEU A 1012 2.13 21.11 -7.73
N ARG A 1013 2.29 22.30 -8.34
CA ARG A 1013 3.44 23.18 -8.08
C ARG A 1013 3.15 24.30 -7.10
N ASP A 1014 1.87 24.61 -6.91
CA ASP A 1014 1.41 25.75 -6.12
C ASP A 1014 0.68 25.30 -4.83
N GLU A 1015 1.12 24.18 -4.22
CA GLU A 1015 0.51 23.61 -3.00
C GLU A 1015 0.42 24.64 -1.86
N ASP A 1016 1.51 25.35 -1.58
CA ASP A 1016 1.57 26.36 -0.52
C ASP A 1016 0.55 27.50 -0.76
N ILE A 1017 0.46 28.00 -2.00
CA ILE A 1017 -0.51 29.06 -2.38
C ILE A 1017 -1.95 28.57 -2.17
N ILE A 1018 -2.25 27.30 -2.49
CA ILE A 1018 -3.58 26.72 -2.29
C ILE A 1018 -3.89 26.54 -0.80
N ALA A 1019 -2.89 26.16 0.02
CA ALA A 1019 -3.04 26.02 1.45
C ALA A 1019 -3.28 27.37 2.15
N ASP A 1020 -2.49 28.39 1.81
CA ASP A 1020 -2.64 29.75 2.36
C ASP A 1020 -3.97 30.38 1.91
N ALA A 1021 -4.33 30.24 0.63
CA ALA A 1021 -5.62 30.68 0.11
C ALA A 1021 -6.81 29.97 0.76
N ARG A 1022 -6.68 28.70 1.19
CA ARG A 1022 -7.71 28.01 1.96
C ARG A 1022 -7.89 28.63 3.35
N THR A 1023 -6.80 28.94 4.05
CA THR A 1023 -6.86 29.58 5.37
C THR A 1023 -7.47 30.98 5.29
N ALA A 1024 -7.06 31.77 4.29
CA ALA A 1024 -7.66 33.07 3.99
C ALA A 1024 -9.17 32.97 3.68
N ALA A 1025 -9.55 32.08 2.75
CA ALA A 1025 -10.95 31.90 2.36
C ALA A 1025 -11.85 31.48 3.53
N GLN A 1026 -11.34 30.61 4.42
CA GLN A 1026 -12.06 30.19 5.61
C GLN A 1026 -12.30 31.37 6.56
N GLN A 1027 -11.29 32.19 6.84
CA GLN A 1027 -11.42 33.38 7.70
C GLN A 1027 -12.44 34.38 7.14
N VAL A 1028 -12.41 34.64 5.83
CA VAL A 1028 -13.37 35.55 5.16
C VAL A 1028 -14.78 34.99 5.27
N VAL A 1029 -15.02 33.72 4.90
CA VAL A 1029 -16.36 33.11 4.94
C VAL A 1029 -16.88 32.93 6.37
N ASP A 1030 -16.00 32.74 7.36
CA ASP A 1030 -16.40 32.67 8.76
C ASP A 1030 -16.97 34.00 9.26
N ALA A 1031 -16.39 35.13 8.84
CA ALA A 1031 -16.88 36.48 9.17
C ALA A 1031 -18.06 36.94 8.28
N ASP A 1032 -17.99 36.68 6.97
CA ASP A 1032 -18.93 37.16 5.94
C ASP A 1032 -19.31 36.00 4.99
N PRO A 1033 -20.28 35.14 5.38
CA PRO A 1033 -20.62 33.93 4.62
C PRO A 1033 -21.11 34.18 3.20
N ASP A 1034 -21.88 35.25 3.00
CA ASP A 1034 -22.51 35.57 1.70
C ASP A 1034 -21.67 36.57 0.89
N LEU A 1035 -20.49 36.98 1.39
CA LEU A 1035 -19.57 37.95 0.80
C LEU A 1035 -20.21 39.34 0.56
N GLU A 1036 -21.17 39.74 1.41
CA GLU A 1036 -21.88 41.02 1.31
C GLU A 1036 -20.96 42.23 1.55
N GLN A 1037 -19.94 42.07 2.41
CA GLN A 1037 -18.93 43.08 2.73
C GLN A 1037 -17.77 43.06 1.73
N HIS A 1038 -17.67 42.02 0.90
CA HIS A 1038 -16.60 41.80 -0.07
C HIS A 1038 -17.13 41.54 -1.49
N PRO A 1039 -17.81 42.53 -2.13
CA PRO A 1039 -18.41 42.35 -3.46
C PRO A 1039 -17.40 42.00 -4.55
N GLY A 1040 -16.13 42.43 -4.41
CA GLY A 1040 -15.04 42.03 -5.31
C GLY A 1040 -14.75 40.53 -5.27
N LEU A 1041 -14.71 39.94 -4.07
CA LEU A 1041 -14.52 38.50 -3.86
C LEU A 1041 -15.75 37.70 -4.36
N ALA A 1042 -16.96 38.21 -4.10
CA ALA A 1042 -18.19 37.63 -4.64
C ALA A 1042 -18.16 37.60 -6.18
N GLY A 1043 -17.67 38.67 -6.82
CA GLY A 1043 -17.48 38.74 -8.28
C GLY A 1043 -16.46 37.72 -8.81
N MET A 1044 -15.35 37.47 -8.08
CA MET A 1044 -14.39 36.42 -8.43
C MET A 1044 -15.03 35.02 -8.40
N VAL A 1045 -15.78 34.72 -7.33
CA VAL A 1045 -16.51 33.46 -7.18
C VAL A 1045 -17.56 33.30 -8.29
N ALA A 1046 -18.38 34.32 -8.54
CA ALA A 1046 -19.39 34.29 -9.62
C ALA A 1046 -18.78 34.06 -11.01
N THR A 1047 -17.63 34.70 -11.30
CA THR A 1047 -16.88 34.50 -12.55
C THR A 1047 -16.37 33.07 -12.69
N LEU A 1048 -16.06 32.40 -11.59
CA LEU A 1048 -15.63 31.00 -11.57
C LEU A 1048 -16.81 30.03 -11.76
N LEU A 1049 -18.04 30.42 -11.36
CA LEU A 1049 -19.26 29.60 -11.26
C LEU A 1049 -20.21 29.63 -12.49
N THR A 1050 -19.89 30.32 -13.60
CA THR A 1050 -20.78 30.50 -14.77
C THR A 1050 -21.62 29.28 -15.18
N GLU A 1051 -22.91 29.48 -15.48
CA GLU A 1051 -24.04 28.53 -15.61
C GLU A 1051 -23.75 27.03 -15.85
N GLU A 1052 -22.92 26.61 -16.82
CA GLU A 1052 -22.58 25.18 -17.01
C GLU A 1052 -21.77 24.59 -15.83
N ARG A 1053 -21.00 25.42 -15.12
CA ARG A 1053 -20.33 25.06 -13.85
C ARG A 1053 -21.26 25.15 -12.65
N ALA A 1054 -22.23 26.06 -12.66
CA ALA A 1054 -23.30 26.05 -11.65
C ALA A 1054 -24.07 24.73 -11.72
N GLU A 1055 -24.43 24.23 -12.90
CA GLU A 1055 -25.04 22.90 -13.03
C GLU A 1055 -24.14 21.76 -12.51
N TYR A 1056 -22.81 21.84 -12.67
CA TYR A 1056 -21.89 20.86 -12.08
C TYR A 1056 -21.83 20.97 -10.55
N LEU A 1057 -21.79 22.20 -10.00
CA LEU A 1057 -21.60 22.48 -8.58
C LEU A 1057 -22.88 22.46 -7.74
N GLU A 1058 -24.06 22.71 -8.33
CA GLU A 1058 -25.37 22.42 -7.74
C GLU A 1058 -25.67 20.92 -7.71
N LYS A 1059 -25.04 20.15 -8.62
CA LYS A 1059 -25.06 18.68 -8.61
C LYS A 1059 -23.93 18.07 -7.76
N THR A 1060 -23.11 18.87 -7.05
CA THR A 1060 -21.94 18.44 -6.23
C THR A 1060 -22.04 18.78 -4.75
#